data_AF-A0A1X1L710-F1
#
_entry.id   AF-A0A1X1L710-F1
#
_cell.length_a   1.000
_cell.length_b   1.000
_cell.length_c   1.000
_cell.angle_alpha   90.00
_cell.angle_beta   90.00
_cell.angle_gamma   90.00
#
_symmetry.space_group_name_H-M   'P 1'
#
loop_
_entity.id
_entity.type
_entity.pdbx_description
1 polymer ?
#
loop_
_entity_poly.entity_id
_entity_poly.type
_entity_poly.pdbx_seq_one_letter_code
_entity_poly.pdbx_strand_id
1 'polypeptide(L)'
;MPKIFLSHSSANKEQVKKIYSKLVTSLGEESVVMDCFNFQEGRNTESEIIYNLDISDLFVIFFSNDALDSQWVHQELRIAESRIAKDRYYQICPIIVADKIKYDDERIPKWLRNQYNIQMIKSNKKIVDIILERYIEISRQKHNAIKDRQDLFVGRNSFLDDIERRIDDFNLPKPVALFASGLEGVGRRTFLKKSLIKTNLVKPTYPFSELAMERNESIEDFILKLIDLGFFEDEELEIKISEINELSFIEKKIALVKIISKLQEEGYFILIKDSGCIINQRGEIVDWFYDVVDSEDVKDKLIFLIASKFRYFSRTGDYNFHKIFAIKIPELEPQERNGLLNRYSKICDLILDREKLSFTSNLLSGLPEQVYYAVHKLKTIGWDKFKRESHSIIRFNTQKAELLLEDFHDNKKQLEFLALLCQFDSIGINYLFSIIARDNRKKEDYQNYLDTFLLQGICETVGTFQEYVRVNDSIKDYMIRSDYKINSKHRQLILDSVQEFISKIDENENYNVPELLFNLKISLKSNLNIDEKYIFPSIYLKTMNELYYSGRYKEVVFFADKALQRIDNYDDRMIFEIRYLLCLALAKLSKQNIEDSKLRFNEEVHNIDGPDHDFLYGFYYRQIGKYDKALERLNSSLIKRSNFSKAKREKVQVLIAMQDFPSALELARLNYENYKNNPYHIQAYFTCLIKSDEPNKNKILLELIDSMKLIKNKVSEEMTPRLQAQYFAFIGNDYDSAIESIDEAIHINPDIQYATFIKFDIAEKFGDIEMMKSIISRFENSDLKSKYYNNYIYMNSLLISKIQSIEEAKKYFKDNISNYTEQAKERFLNRLDNRTI
;
A
#
# COMPACT_ATOMS: atom_id res chain seq x y z
N MET A 1 12.12 -16.98 -24.88
CA MET A 1 12.98 -17.42 -23.75
C MET A 1 14.13 -18.20 -24.34
N PRO A 2 15.34 -18.15 -23.75
CA PRO A 2 16.46 -18.95 -24.23
C PRO A 2 16.15 -20.45 -24.18
N LYS A 3 16.81 -21.24 -25.03
CA LYS A 3 16.70 -22.71 -25.04
C LYS A 3 18.05 -23.37 -24.81
N ILE A 4 18.06 -24.47 -24.07
CA ILE A 4 19.25 -25.21 -23.67
C ILE A 4 19.25 -26.56 -24.39
N PHE A 5 20.34 -26.94 -25.05
CA PHE A 5 20.51 -28.27 -25.63
C PHE A 5 21.54 -29.06 -24.81
N LEU A 6 21.18 -30.27 -24.38
CA LEU A 6 22.04 -31.14 -23.54
C LEU A 6 22.69 -32.27 -24.38
N SER A 7 23.93 -32.07 -24.81
CA SER A 7 24.73 -33.05 -25.55
C SER A 7 25.49 -33.99 -24.62
N HIS A 8 25.29 -35.30 -24.80
CA HIS A 8 25.86 -36.33 -23.94
C HIS A 8 25.99 -37.67 -24.67
N SER A 9 26.83 -38.58 -24.14
CA SER A 9 26.86 -39.97 -24.61
C SER A 9 25.67 -40.76 -24.06
N SER A 10 25.27 -41.82 -24.76
CA SER A 10 24.23 -42.74 -24.28
C SER A 10 24.57 -43.41 -22.94
N ALA A 11 25.87 -43.55 -22.61
CA ALA A 11 26.32 -44.12 -21.35
C ALA A 11 26.09 -43.18 -20.16
N ASN A 12 26.07 -41.86 -20.38
CA ASN A 12 25.85 -40.86 -19.32
C ASN A 12 24.37 -40.43 -19.18
N LYS A 13 23.47 -41.10 -19.90
CA LYS A 13 22.08 -40.68 -20.05
C LYS A 13 21.34 -40.55 -18.71
N GLU A 14 21.55 -41.48 -17.79
CA GLU A 14 20.87 -41.44 -16.48
C GLU A 14 21.31 -40.27 -15.59
N GLN A 15 22.59 -39.90 -15.61
CA GLN A 15 23.07 -38.72 -14.88
C GLN A 15 22.50 -37.44 -15.50
N VAL A 16 22.52 -37.34 -16.84
CA VAL A 16 22.02 -36.16 -17.55
C VAL A 16 20.50 -36.02 -17.40
N LYS A 17 19.74 -37.11 -17.29
CA LYS A 17 18.31 -37.09 -16.93
C LYS A 17 18.05 -36.42 -15.57
N LYS A 18 18.90 -36.67 -14.56
CA LYS A 18 18.78 -36.01 -13.25
C LYS A 18 19.05 -34.50 -13.34
N ILE A 19 19.97 -34.09 -14.20
CA ILE A 19 20.26 -32.67 -14.47
C ILE A 19 19.09 -32.04 -15.24
N TYR A 20 18.58 -32.73 -16.26
CA TYR A 20 17.42 -32.34 -17.06
C TYR A 20 16.20 -32.09 -16.17
N SER A 21 15.84 -33.01 -15.27
CA SER A 21 14.67 -32.84 -14.40
C SER A 21 14.78 -31.61 -13.51
N LYS A 22 15.96 -31.35 -12.91
CA LYS A 22 16.21 -30.14 -12.09
C LYS A 22 16.12 -28.84 -12.91
N LEU A 23 16.65 -28.85 -14.14
CA LEU A 23 16.55 -27.70 -15.05
C LEU A 23 15.10 -27.44 -15.48
N VAL A 24 14.35 -28.50 -15.79
CA VAL A 24 12.93 -28.42 -16.16
C VAL A 24 12.09 -27.88 -15.01
N THR A 25 12.31 -28.34 -13.77
CA THR A 25 11.63 -27.79 -12.60
C THR A 25 11.89 -26.28 -12.44
N SER A 26 13.07 -25.81 -12.86
CA SER A 26 13.48 -24.40 -12.73
C SER A 26 13.05 -23.51 -13.91
N LEU A 27 13.03 -24.04 -15.13
CA LEU A 27 12.90 -23.27 -16.39
C LEU A 27 11.68 -23.66 -17.26
N GLY A 28 11.04 -24.79 -16.96
CA GLY A 28 9.99 -25.41 -17.78
C GLY A 28 10.53 -26.32 -18.88
N GLU A 29 9.71 -27.30 -19.31
CA GLU A 29 10.05 -28.30 -20.33
C GLU A 29 10.42 -27.69 -21.69
N GLU A 30 9.76 -26.59 -22.07
CA GLU A 30 9.95 -25.87 -23.33
C GLU A 30 11.37 -25.27 -23.51
N SER A 31 12.08 -25.08 -22.39
CA SER A 31 13.36 -24.38 -22.32
C SER A 31 14.56 -25.33 -22.38
N VAL A 32 14.36 -26.63 -22.21
CA VAL A 32 15.44 -27.63 -22.10
C VAL A 32 15.20 -28.75 -23.11
N VAL A 33 16.20 -29.04 -23.92
CA VAL A 33 16.15 -30.02 -25.00
C VAL A 33 17.09 -31.18 -24.72
N MET A 34 16.55 -32.39 -24.75
CA MET A 34 17.26 -33.65 -24.63
C MET A 34 16.65 -34.70 -25.56
N ASP A 35 17.52 -35.50 -26.17
CA ASP A 35 17.19 -36.47 -27.22
C ASP A 35 15.98 -37.38 -26.88
N CYS A 36 15.90 -37.91 -25.66
CA CYS A 36 14.85 -38.85 -25.26
C CYS A 36 13.50 -38.21 -24.92
N PHE A 37 13.42 -36.89 -24.81
CA PHE A 37 12.19 -36.20 -24.42
C PHE A 37 11.60 -35.35 -25.54
N ASN A 38 12.44 -34.77 -26.41
CA ASN A 38 12.00 -33.75 -27.35
C ASN A 38 12.02 -34.19 -28.83
N PHE A 39 12.69 -35.29 -29.18
CA PHE A 39 12.78 -35.72 -30.58
C PHE A 39 11.48 -36.38 -31.02
N GLN A 40 11.03 -36.04 -32.23
CA GLN A 40 9.79 -36.62 -32.75
C GLN A 40 9.97 -38.10 -33.14
N GLU A 41 9.08 -38.96 -32.62
CA GLU A 41 9.06 -40.38 -32.96
C GLU A 41 8.90 -40.60 -34.48
N GLY A 42 9.71 -41.50 -35.05
CA GLY A 42 9.67 -41.85 -36.47
C GLY A 42 10.41 -40.90 -37.43
N ARG A 43 11.09 -39.86 -36.93
CA ARG A 43 11.94 -38.97 -37.75
C ARG A 43 13.41 -39.39 -37.80
N ASN A 44 14.13 -38.86 -38.78
CA ASN A 44 15.58 -39.02 -38.90
C ASN A 44 16.30 -38.24 -37.77
N THR A 45 17.08 -38.95 -36.96
CA THR A 45 17.77 -38.41 -35.78
C THR A 45 18.70 -37.25 -36.10
N GLU A 46 19.45 -37.32 -37.20
CA GLU A 46 20.38 -36.26 -37.61
C GLU A 46 19.63 -34.95 -37.91
N SER A 47 18.47 -35.06 -38.57
CA SER A 47 17.61 -33.91 -38.86
C SER A 47 17.04 -33.27 -37.59
N GLU A 48 16.66 -34.10 -36.60
CA GLU A 48 16.18 -33.62 -35.29
C GLU A 48 17.29 -32.94 -34.48
N ILE A 49 18.52 -33.48 -34.52
CA ILE A 49 19.69 -32.85 -33.87
C ILE A 49 19.94 -31.46 -34.45
N ILE A 50 20.00 -31.34 -35.78
CA ILE A 50 20.25 -30.05 -36.45
C ILE A 50 19.14 -29.05 -36.09
N TYR A 51 17.87 -29.45 -36.19
CA TYR A 51 16.74 -28.59 -35.85
C TYR A 51 16.78 -28.10 -34.39
N ASN A 52 17.02 -29.01 -33.45
CA ASN A 52 17.02 -28.69 -32.03
C ASN A 52 18.25 -27.85 -31.62
N LEU A 53 19.40 -28.11 -32.24
CA LEU A 53 20.55 -27.23 -32.10
C LEU A 53 20.22 -25.86 -32.65
N ASP A 54 19.63 -25.74 -33.85
CA ASP A 54 19.28 -24.46 -34.50
C ASP A 54 18.34 -23.58 -33.66
N ILE A 55 17.40 -24.16 -32.92
CA ILE A 55 16.52 -23.38 -32.03
C ILE A 55 17.10 -23.14 -30.63
N SER A 56 18.23 -23.77 -30.29
CA SER A 56 18.91 -23.61 -28.99
C SER A 56 19.81 -22.37 -28.95
N ASP A 57 19.98 -21.81 -27.75
CA ASP A 57 20.82 -20.65 -27.47
C ASP A 57 22.04 -21.00 -26.60
N LEU A 58 21.90 -22.03 -25.77
CA LEU A 58 22.96 -22.57 -24.93
C LEU A 58 23.17 -24.04 -25.27
N PHE A 59 24.37 -24.36 -25.75
CA PHE A 59 24.79 -25.74 -25.97
C PHE A 59 25.60 -26.24 -24.78
N VAL A 60 25.06 -27.17 -24.01
CA VAL A 60 25.75 -27.79 -22.88
C VAL A 60 26.28 -29.13 -23.36
N ILE A 61 27.59 -29.33 -23.23
CA ILE A 61 28.23 -30.59 -23.61
C ILE A 61 28.89 -31.23 -22.39
N PHE A 62 28.53 -32.50 -22.15
CA PHE A 62 29.06 -33.31 -21.07
C PHE A 62 30.17 -34.24 -21.59
N PHE A 63 31.41 -33.94 -21.21
CA PHE A 63 32.57 -34.74 -21.57
C PHE A 63 32.76 -35.94 -20.63
N SER A 64 32.75 -37.12 -21.24
CA SER A 64 33.12 -38.42 -20.69
C SER A 64 33.96 -39.18 -21.73
N ASN A 65 34.53 -40.33 -21.39
CA ASN A 65 35.32 -41.09 -22.37
C ASN A 65 34.44 -41.49 -23.55
N ASP A 66 33.24 -41.98 -23.27
CA ASP A 66 32.27 -42.38 -24.29
C ASP A 66 31.76 -41.17 -25.10
N ALA A 67 31.63 -39.99 -24.49
CA ALA A 67 31.22 -38.79 -25.22
C ALA A 67 32.32 -38.30 -26.17
N LEU A 68 33.59 -38.38 -25.76
CA LEU A 68 34.74 -38.00 -26.58
C LEU A 68 34.98 -38.97 -27.74
N ASP A 69 34.50 -40.21 -27.66
CA ASP A 69 34.61 -41.21 -28.73
C ASP A 69 33.33 -41.30 -29.59
N SER A 70 32.25 -40.61 -29.21
CA SER A 70 30.94 -40.64 -29.88
C SER A 70 30.91 -39.78 -31.16
N GLN A 71 30.60 -40.40 -32.30
CA GLN A 71 30.44 -39.70 -33.58
C GLN A 71 29.33 -38.64 -33.55
N TRP A 72 28.21 -38.91 -32.84
CA TRP A 72 27.10 -37.97 -32.71
C TRP A 72 27.52 -36.71 -31.96
N VAL A 73 28.22 -36.86 -30.83
CA VAL A 73 28.71 -35.72 -30.02
C VAL A 73 29.70 -34.88 -30.82
N HIS A 74 30.59 -35.50 -31.60
CA HIS A 74 31.50 -34.78 -32.51
C HIS A 74 30.74 -33.99 -33.59
N GLN A 75 29.67 -34.56 -34.14
CA GLN A 75 28.85 -33.88 -35.14
C GLN A 75 28.10 -32.68 -34.54
N GLU A 76 27.47 -32.87 -33.38
CA GLU A 76 26.82 -31.80 -32.61
C GLU A 76 27.79 -30.65 -32.31
N LEU A 77 29.01 -30.98 -31.87
CA LEU A 77 30.03 -30.00 -31.55
C LEU A 77 30.53 -29.22 -32.79
N ARG A 78 30.65 -29.87 -33.96
CA ARG A 78 30.99 -29.18 -35.23
C ARG A 78 29.89 -28.19 -35.64
N ILE A 79 28.63 -28.57 -35.47
CA ILE A 79 27.49 -27.69 -35.74
C ILE A 79 27.55 -26.48 -34.80
N ALA A 80 27.75 -26.73 -33.49
CA ALA A 80 27.89 -25.69 -32.48
C ALA A 80 29.06 -24.72 -32.77
N GLU A 81 30.24 -25.22 -33.14
CA GLU A 81 31.41 -24.40 -33.53
C GLU A 81 31.07 -23.47 -34.70
N SER A 82 30.43 -24.01 -35.74
CA SER A 82 30.03 -23.22 -36.91
C SER A 82 29.04 -22.11 -36.56
N ARG A 83 28.25 -22.31 -35.49
CA ARG A 83 27.24 -21.37 -35.03
C ARG A 83 27.79 -20.31 -34.10
N ILE A 84 28.71 -20.66 -33.18
CA ILE A 84 29.43 -19.69 -32.35
C ILE A 84 30.10 -18.62 -33.24
N ALA A 85 30.61 -19.02 -34.40
CA ALA A 85 31.20 -18.11 -35.37
C ALA A 85 30.19 -17.16 -36.05
N LYS A 86 28.89 -17.50 -36.09
CA LYS A 86 27.82 -16.76 -36.81
C LYS A 86 26.89 -15.99 -35.89
N ASP A 87 26.59 -16.52 -34.70
CA ASP A 87 25.63 -15.99 -33.74
C ASP A 87 26.34 -15.55 -32.46
N ARG A 88 26.35 -14.22 -32.22
CA ARG A 88 27.01 -13.61 -31.07
C ARG A 88 26.42 -14.04 -29.72
N TYR A 89 25.14 -14.45 -29.68
CA TYR A 89 24.45 -14.79 -28.44
C TYR A 89 24.42 -16.29 -28.16
N TYR A 90 24.83 -17.12 -29.12
CA TYR A 90 24.94 -18.55 -28.95
C TYR A 90 26.16 -18.87 -28.08
N GLN A 91 25.95 -19.58 -26.97
CA GLN A 91 27.02 -19.93 -26.04
C GLN A 91 27.17 -21.43 -25.90
N ILE A 92 28.38 -21.86 -25.57
CA ILE A 92 28.70 -23.24 -25.23
C ILE A 92 29.12 -23.33 -23.76
N CYS A 93 28.65 -24.37 -23.08
CA CYS A 93 28.99 -24.69 -21.70
C CYS A 93 29.59 -26.10 -21.64
N PRO A 94 30.92 -26.23 -21.81
CA PRO A 94 31.62 -27.50 -21.70
C PRO A 94 31.82 -27.92 -20.24
N ILE A 95 31.44 -29.15 -19.89
CA ILE A 95 31.52 -29.69 -18.53
C ILE A 95 32.11 -31.10 -18.57
N ILE A 96 33.15 -31.37 -17.78
CA ILE A 96 33.70 -32.73 -17.64
C ILE A 96 32.97 -33.44 -16.49
N VAL A 97 32.41 -34.62 -16.76
CA VAL A 97 31.65 -35.42 -15.78
C VAL A 97 32.33 -36.74 -15.38
N ALA A 98 33.34 -37.21 -16.13
CA ALA A 98 34.01 -38.49 -15.86
C ALA A 98 35.37 -38.34 -15.15
N ASP A 99 35.66 -39.26 -14.23
CA ASP A 99 36.97 -39.38 -13.60
C ASP A 99 38.06 -39.67 -14.65
N LYS A 100 39.22 -39.01 -14.52
CA LYS A 100 40.45 -39.15 -15.35
C LYS A 100 40.52 -38.33 -16.65
N ILE A 101 39.47 -37.61 -17.04
CA ILE A 101 39.56 -36.65 -18.15
C ILE A 101 40.01 -35.30 -17.59
N LYS A 102 41.03 -34.74 -18.22
CA LYS A 102 41.53 -33.39 -17.91
C LYS A 102 41.16 -32.42 -19.03
N TYR A 103 41.20 -31.14 -18.72
CA TYR A 103 40.91 -30.06 -19.67
C TYR A 103 41.86 -30.07 -20.89
N ASP A 104 43.04 -30.70 -20.78
CA ASP A 104 44.07 -30.76 -21.82
C ASP A 104 43.98 -32.01 -22.72
N ASP A 105 43.00 -32.91 -22.51
CA ASP A 105 42.79 -34.11 -23.33
C ASP A 105 42.77 -33.76 -24.83
N GLU A 106 43.58 -34.48 -25.63
CA GLU A 106 43.77 -34.19 -27.04
C GLU A 106 42.49 -34.36 -27.87
N ARG A 107 41.56 -35.21 -27.42
CA ARG A 107 40.26 -35.43 -28.07
C ARG A 107 39.33 -34.23 -27.93
N ILE A 108 39.56 -33.34 -26.96
CA ILE A 108 38.85 -32.08 -26.85
C ILE A 108 39.40 -31.10 -27.91
N PRO A 109 38.53 -30.47 -28.74
CA PRO A 109 38.95 -29.53 -29.77
C PRO A 109 39.82 -28.38 -29.22
N LYS A 110 40.86 -28.01 -29.98
CA LYS A 110 41.83 -26.97 -29.57
C LYS A 110 41.17 -25.62 -29.27
N TRP A 111 40.15 -25.24 -30.03
CA TRP A 111 39.45 -23.98 -29.83
C TRP A 111 38.73 -23.92 -28.47
N LEU A 112 38.13 -25.04 -28.03
CA LEU A 112 37.51 -25.17 -26.72
C LEU A 112 38.55 -25.09 -25.60
N ARG A 113 39.64 -25.85 -25.71
CA ARG A 113 40.73 -25.86 -24.72
C ARG A 113 41.38 -24.49 -24.53
N ASN A 114 41.52 -23.72 -25.60
CA ASN A 114 42.21 -22.43 -25.55
C ASN A 114 41.32 -21.27 -25.08
N GLN A 115 40.00 -21.37 -25.25
CA GLN A 115 39.07 -20.26 -25.02
C GLN A 115 38.16 -20.45 -23.80
N TYR A 116 38.01 -21.68 -23.29
CA TYR A 116 37.08 -22.00 -22.21
C TYR A 116 37.82 -22.59 -21.00
N ASN A 117 37.40 -22.18 -19.80
CA ASN A 117 37.83 -22.80 -18.55
C ASN A 117 37.02 -24.08 -18.30
N ILE A 118 37.44 -25.17 -18.94
CA ILE A 118 36.80 -26.48 -18.80
C ILE A 118 37.25 -27.10 -17.48
N GLN A 119 36.29 -27.40 -16.60
CA GLN A 119 36.58 -28.02 -15.30
C GLN A 119 35.76 -29.29 -15.11
N MET A 120 36.32 -30.18 -14.30
CA MET A 120 35.60 -31.36 -13.83
C MET A 120 34.63 -30.97 -12.72
N ILE A 121 33.39 -31.41 -12.85
CA ILE A 121 32.32 -31.12 -11.89
C ILE A 121 31.56 -32.41 -11.61
N LYS A 122 31.62 -32.86 -10.35
CA LYS A 122 30.93 -34.06 -9.89
C LYS A 122 29.49 -33.78 -9.47
N SER A 123 29.29 -32.76 -8.64
CA SER A 123 27.96 -32.39 -8.13
C SER A 123 27.00 -31.96 -9.24
N ASN A 124 25.91 -32.72 -9.40
CA ASN A 124 24.83 -32.41 -10.34
C ASN A 124 24.22 -31.02 -10.09
N LYS A 125 24.13 -30.56 -8.83
CA LYS A 125 23.61 -29.22 -8.51
C LYS A 125 24.55 -28.12 -8.98
N LYS A 126 25.86 -28.29 -8.81
CA LYS A 126 26.85 -27.33 -9.32
C LYS A 126 26.75 -27.16 -10.84
N ILE A 127 26.54 -28.27 -11.55
CA ILE A 127 26.29 -28.25 -13.00
C ILE A 127 25.01 -27.47 -13.32
N VAL A 128 23.90 -27.77 -12.64
CA VAL A 128 22.63 -27.04 -12.80
C VAL A 128 22.82 -25.53 -12.58
N ASP A 129 23.53 -25.13 -11.53
CA ASP A 129 23.76 -23.71 -11.21
C ASP A 129 24.59 -23.00 -12.28
N ILE A 130 25.64 -23.64 -12.80
CA ILE A 130 26.43 -23.08 -13.90
C ILE A 130 25.57 -22.90 -15.15
N ILE A 131 24.75 -23.90 -15.48
CA ILE A 131 23.82 -23.83 -16.63
C ILE A 131 22.80 -22.71 -16.42
N LEU A 132 22.23 -22.56 -15.22
CA LEU A 132 21.30 -21.50 -14.86
C LEU A 132 21.95 -20.12 -14.93
N GLU A 133 23.19 -19.96 -14.44
CA GLU A 133 23.94 -18.71 -14.54
C GLU A 133 24.12 -18.29 -16.01
N ARG A 134 24.56 -19.22 -16.87
CA ARG A 134 24.68 -18.98 -18.33
C ARG A 134 23.35 -18.66 -18.98
N TYR A 135 22.28 -19.37 -18.60
CA TYR A 135 20.94 -19.08 -19.07
C TYR A 135 20.50 -17.65 -18.71
N ILE A 136 20.75 -17.20 -17.47
CA ILE A 136 20.45 -15.84 -17.00
C ILE A 136 21.29 -14.82 -17.76
N GLU A 137 22.58 -15.08 -18.01
CA GLU A 137 23.46 -14.24 -18.82
C GLU A 137 22.90 -14.03 -20.24
N ILE A 138 22.52 -15.11 -20.94
CA ILE A 138 21.94 -15.05 -22.29
C ILE A 138 20.61 -14.29 -22.26
N SER A 139 19.74 -14.58 -21.29
CA SER A 139 18.45 -13.91 -21.13
C SER A 139 18.62 -12.39 -20.97
N ARG A 140 19.59 -11.96 -20.15
CA ARG A 140 19.92 -10.54 -19.93
C ARG A 140 20.50 -9.88 -21.18
N GLN A 141 21.26 -10.61 -22.01
CA GLN A 141 21.83 -10.10 -23.27
C GLN A 141 20.77 -9.95 -24.36
N LYS A 142 19.83 -10.91 -24.46
CA LYS A 142 18.76 -10.89 -25.47
C LYS A 142 17.62 -9.94 -25.11
N HIS A 143 17.34 -9.73 -23.82
CA HIS A 143 16.18 -8.98 -23.36
C HIS A 143 16.56 -7.91 -22.32
N ASN A 144 16.85 -6.69 -22.80
CA ASN A 144 17.18 -5.55 -21.94
C ASN A 144 16.13 -5.29 -20.84
N ALA A 145 14.84 -5.45 -21.13
CA ALA A 145 13.77 -5.27 -20.13
C ALA A 145 13.87 -6.27 -18.97
N ILE A 146 14.33 -7.50 -19.21
CA ILE A 146 14.54 -8.50 -18.14
C ILE A 146 15.72 -8.08 -17.27
N LYS A 147 16.81 -7.66 -17.89
CA LYS A 147 18.00 -7.13 -17.20
C LYS A 147 17.63 -5.93 -16.31
N ASP A 148 16.95 -4.94 -16.87
CA ASP A 148 16.58 -3.72 -16.14
C ASP A 148 15.64 -4.01 -14.96
N ARG A 149 14.71 -4.97 -15.12
CA ARG A 149 13.85 -5.43 -14.01
C ARG A 149 14.63 -6.12 -12.90
N GLN A 150 15.58 -7.00 -13.25
CA GLN A 150 16.40 -7.71 -12.27
C GLN A 150 17.36 -6.77 -11.53
N ASP A 151 17.89 -5.76 -12.23
CA ASP A 151 18.83 -4.80 -11.67
C ASP A 151 18.15 -3.67 -10.89
N LEU A 152 16.81 -3.56 -10.99
CA LEU A 152 16.03 -2.54 -10.33
C LEU A 152 16.13 -2.65 -8.81
N PHE A 153 16.90 -1.75 -8.23
CA PHE A 153 17.00 -1.52 -6.80
C PHE A 153 17.11 -0.01 -6.56
N VAL A 154 16.35 0.51 -5.60
CA VAL A 154 16.28 1.96 -5.32
C VAL A 154 16.36 2.20 -3.83
N GLY A 155 17.21 3.16 -3.44
CA GLY A 155 17.37 3.56 -2.05
C GLY A 155 18.18 2.55 -1.23
N ARG A 156 18.03 2.64 0.09
CA ARG A 156 18.66 1.77 1.10
C ARG A 156 20.18 1.71 1.02
N ASN A 157 20.78 2.79 0.53
CA ASN A 157 22.23 2.88 0.35
C ASN A 157 22.93 2.77 1.71
N SER A 158 22.44 3.46 2.75
CA SER A 158 22.99 3.37 4.10
C SER A 158 23.04 1.93 4.62
N PHE A 159 21.96 1.16 4.47
CA PHE A 159 21.91 -0.24 4.89
C PHE A 159 22.84 -1.14 4.05
N LEU A 160 23.01 -0.84 2.77
CA LEU A 160 23.98 -1.54 1.93
C LEU A 160 25.42 -1.22 2.36
N ASP A 161 25.69 0.03 2.71
CA ASP A 161 26.98 0.49 3.22
C ASP A 161 27.29 -0.16 4.59
N ASP A 162 26.28 -0.44 5.41
CA ASP A 162 26.46 -1.19 6.67
C ASP A 162 26.92 -2.63 6.43
N ILE A 163 26.33 -3.33 5.45
CA ILE A 163 26.77 -4.69 5.08
C ILE A 163 28.19 -4.66 4.48
N GLU A 164 28.46 -3.72 3.60
CA GLU A 164 29.77 -3.56 2.96
C GLU A 164 30.85 -3.35 4.03
N ARG A 165 30.64 -2.39 4.94
CA ARG A 165 31.54 -2.16 6.08
C ARG A 165 31.73 -3.42 6.92
N ARG A 166 30.66 -4.17 7.19
CA ARG A 166 30.75 -5.40 7.99
C ARG A 166 31.53 -6.52 7.29
N ILE A 167 31.37 -6.67 5.98
CA ILE A 167 32.06 -7.71 5.19
C ILE A 167 33.54 -7.39 4.99
N ASP A 168 33.87 -6.10 4.88
CA ASP A 168 35.22 -5.61 4.64
C ASP A 168 35.98 -5.27 5.94
N ASP A 169 35.37 -5.44 7.11
CA ASP A 169 36.03 -5.22 8.40
C ASP A 169 37.09 -6.30 8.65
N PHE A 170 38.36 -5.88 8.65
CA PHE A 170 39.50 -6.76 8.92
C PHE A 170 39.71 -7.07 10.41
N ASN A 171 39.09 -6.30 11.31
CA ASN A 171 39.23 -6.50 12.76
C ASN A 171 38.27 -7.54 13.31
N LEU A 172 37.21 -7.87 12.55
CA LEU A 172 36.20 -8.84 12.92
C LEU A 172 36.23 -10.02 11.95
N PRO A 173 36.03 -11.27 12.42
CA PRO A 173 35.83 -12.41 11.52
C PRO A 173 34.61 -12.18 10.62
N LYS A 174 34.53 -12.81 9.45
CA LYS A 174 33.38 -12.63 8.56
C LYS A 174 32.14 -13.32 9.16
N PRO A 175 30.95 -12.72 9.02
CA PRO A 175 29.73 -13.34 9.55
C PRO A 175 29.40 -14.60 8.75
N VAL A 176 28.91 -15.63 9.45
CA VAL A 176 28.36 -16.85 8.87
C VAL A 176 26.96 -16.60 8.30
N ALA A 177 26.19 -15.70 8.92
CA ALA A 177 24.82 -15.41 8.54
C ALA A 177 24.49 -13.91 8.54
N LEU A 178 23.81 -13.46 7.47
CA LEU A 178 23.23 -12.12 7.36
C LEU A 178 21.72 -12.18 7.52
N PHE A 179 21.18 -11.34 8.39
CA PHE A 179 19.75 -11.29 8.70
C PHE A 179 19.16 -9.99 8.21
N ALA A 180 18.06 -10.05 7.46
CA ALA A 180 17.24 -8.90 7.09
C ALA A 180 15.81 -9.12 7.58
N SER A 181 15.39 -8.31 8.55
CA SER A 181 14.08 -8.39 9.19
C SER A 181 13.20 -7.18 8.86
N GLY A 182 11.88 -7.33 8.96
CA GLY A 182 10.91 -6.28 8.61
C GLY A 182 9.60 -6.83 8.05
N LEU A 183 8.65 -5.94 7.77
CA LEU A 183 7.31 -6.31 7.29
C LEU A 183 7.36 -7.12 5.99
N GLU A 184 6.34 -7.94 5.77
CA GLU A 184 6.25 -8.71 4.52
C GLU A 184 6.01 -7.79 3.31
N GLY A 185 6.82 -7.97 2.26
CA GLY A 185 6.80 -7.13 1.07
C GLY A 185 7.72 -5.91 1.11
N VAL A 186 8.45 -5.64 2.21
CA VAL A 186 9.41 -4.51 2.27
C VAL A 186 10.68 -4.71 1.42
N GLY A 187 10.93 -5.92 0.92
CA GLY A 187 12.06 -6.21 0.04
C GLY A 187 13.31 -6.81 0.71
N ARG A 188 13.17 -7.47 1.87
CA ARG A 188 14.25 -8.16 2.62
C ARG A 188 15.12 -9.08 1.74
N ARG A 189 14.48 -9.97 0.97
CA ARG A 189 15.15 -10.90 0.05
C ARG A 189 15.96 -10.17 -1.03
N THR A 190 15.34 -9.18 -1.69
CA THR A 190 16.00 -8.38 -2.72
C THR A 190 17.18 -7.60 -2.18
N PHE A 191 17.06 -7.06 -0.96
CA PHE A 191 18.15 -6.37 -0.26
C PHE A 191 19.34 -7.30 -0.01
N LEU A 192 19.13 -8.50 0.55
CA LEU A 192 20.20 -9.48 0.78
C LEU A 192 20.89 -9.94 -0.51
N LYS A 193 20.13 -10.20 -1.58
CA LYS A 193 20.73 -10.53 -2.88
C LYS A 193 21.56 -9.36 -3.42
N LYS A 194 21.03 -8.14 -3.32
CA LYS A 194 21.70 -6.94 -3.82
C LYS A 194 22.97 -6.62 -3.04
N SER A 195 23.01 -6.88 -1.74
CA SER A 195 24.19 -6.62 -0.92
C SER A 195 25.37 -7.49 -1.36
N LEU A 196 25.17 -8.79 -1.62
CA LEU A 196 26.23 -9.67 -2.12
C LEU A 196 26.73 -9.28 -3.52
N ILE A 197 25.84 -8.78 -4.36
CA ILE A 197 26.22 -8.24 -5.68
C ILE A 197 27.06 -6.96 -5.50
N LYS A 198 26.68 -6.07 -4.59
CA LYS A 198 27.40 -4.81 -4.33
C LYS A 198 28.80 -5.06 -3.75
N THR A 199 28.93 -6.01 -2.83
CA THR A 199 30.21 -6.39 -2.21
C THR A 199 31.07 -7.31 -3.08
N ASN A 200 30.69 -7.52 -4.35
CA ASN A 200 31.40 -8.36 -5.32
C ASN A 200 31.60 -9.82 -4.89
N LEU A 201 30.79 -10.33 -3.94
CA LEU A 201 30.82 -11.73 -3.54
C LEU A 201 30.21 -12.64 -4.62
N VAL A 202 29.21 -12.12 -5.34
CA VAL A 202 28.55 -12.84 -6.45
C VAL A 202 28.29 -11.91 -7.62
N LYS A 203 28.14 -12.49 -8.81
CA LYS A 203 27.68 -11.76 -10.00
C LYS A 203 26.17 -11.52 -9.94
N PRO A 204 25.64 -10.53 -10.68
CA PRO A 204 24.19 -10.33 -10.85
C PRO A 204 23.42 -11.53 -11.39
N THR A 205 24.13 -12.48 -12.02
CA THR A 205 23.60 -13.70 -12.64
C THR A 205 23.59 -14.91 -11.70
N TYR A 206 24.09 -14.77 -10.47
CA TYR A 206 24.22 -15.89 -9.53
C TYR A 206 22.85 -16.51 -9.17
N PRO A 207 22.68 -17.83 -9.34
CA PRO A 207 21.42 -18.52 -9.05
C PRO A 207 21.33 -18.84 -7.54
N PHE A 208 20.77 -17.91 -6.77
CA PHE A 208 20.54 -18.13 -5.34
C PHE A 208 19.62 -19.34 -5.09
N SER A 209 20.12 -20.34 -4.36
CA SER A 209 19.29 -21.39 -3.78
C SER A 209 18.45 -20.81 -2.65
N GLU A 210 17.14 -21.05 -2.69
CA GLU A 210 16.19 -20.54 -1.71
C GLU A 210 15.50 -21.68 -0.97
N LEU A 211 15.31 -21.52 0.34
CA LEU A 211 14.46 -22.38 1.16
C LEU A 211 13.53 -21.52 2.03
N ALA A 212 12.37 -22.06 2.37
CA ALA A 212 11.43 -21.42 3.29
C ALA A 212 11.36 -22.23 4.57
N MET A 213 11.34 -21.55 5.72
CA MET A 213 11.17 -22.16 7.04
C MET A 213 9.94 -21.58 7.75
N GLU A 214 9.02 -22.44 8.15
CA GLU A 214 7.78 -22.11 8.83
C GLU A 214 7.88 -22.37 10.34
N ARG A 215 7.04 -21.69 11.13
CA ARG A 215 7.15 -21.69 12.61
C ARG A 215 7.10 -23.09 13.26
N ASN A 216 6.39 -24.03 12.65
CA ASN A 216 6.19 -25.38 13.16
C ASN A 216 7.26 -26.38 12.69
N GLU A 217 8.28 -25.91 11.96
CA GLU A 217 9.36 -26.73 11.44
C GLU A 217 10.57 -26.72 12.39
N SER A 218 11.32 -27.81 12.40
CA SER A 218 12.44 -28.06 13.32
C SER A 218 13.77 -28.26 12.59
N ILE A 219 14.81 -28.66 13.33
CA ILE A 219 16.14 -28.93 12.77
C ILE A 219 16.11 -30.03 11.70
N GLU A 220 15.23 -31.02 11.86
CA GLU A 220 15.04 -32.12 10.91
C GLU A 220 14.56 -31.59 9.55
N ASP A 221 13.54 -30.74 9.54
CA ASP A 221 13.05 -30.09 8.32
C ASP A 221 14.14 -29.24 7.65
N PHE A 222 14.95 -28.55 8.45
CA PHE A 222 16.05 -27.75 7.94
C PHE A 222 17.12 -28.61 7.25
N ILE A 223 17.52 -29.72 7.88
CA ILE A 223 18.46 -30.70 7.29
C ILE A 223 17.88 -31.27 5.99
N LEU A 224 16.64 -31.72 6.01
CA LEU A 224 15.97 -32.30 4.84
C LEU A 224 15.91 -31.32 3.67
N LYS A 225 15.55 -30.06 3.93
CA LYS A 225 15.51 -29.02 2.89
C LYS A 225 16.89 -28.68 2.34
N LEU A 226 17.93 -28.71 3.17
CA LEU A 226 19.31 -28.53 2.68
C LEU A 226 19.77 -29.69 1.78
N ILE A 227 19.38 -30.92 2.13
CA ILE A 227 19.64 -32.11 1.30
C ILE A 227 18.85 -32.02 -0.01
N ASP A 228 17.58 -31.59 0.02
CA ASP A 228 16.70 -31.47 -1.15
C ASP A 228 17.22 -30.46 -2.20
N LEU A 229 17.95 -29.42 -1.77
CA LEU A 229 18.67 -28.52 -2.68
C LEU A 229 19.69 -29.27 -3.56
N GLY A 230 20.10 -30.48 -3.13
CA GLY A 230 20.81 -31.46 -3.93
C GLY A 230 22.26 -31.12 -4.18
N PHE A 231 22.88 -30.35 -3.29
CA PHE A 231 24.30 -29.96 -3.35
C PHE A 231 25.25 -31.16 -3.28
N PHE A 232 24.85 -32.18 -2.54
CA PHE A 232 25.62 -33.38 -2.22
C PHE A 232 25.03 -34.62 -2.88
N GLU A 233 25.88 -35.58 -3.22
CA GLU A 233 25.45 -36.93 -3.58
C GLU A 233 25.14 -37.76 -2.32
N ASP A 234 24.32 -38.81 -2.45
CA ASP A 234 23.94 -39.66 -1.30
C ASP A 234 25.15 -40.29 -0.61
N GLU A 235 26.22 -40.56 -1.36
CA GLU A 235 27.48 -41.12 -0.86
C GLU A 235 28.33 -40.07 -0.09
N GLU A 236 28.12 -38.78 -0.36
CA GLU A 236 28.76 -37.69 0.35
C GLU A 236 28.04 -37.34 1.65
N LEU A 237 26.79 -37.76 1.80
CA LEU A 237 26.02 -37.55 3.02
C LEU A 237 26.28 -38.71 3.98
N GLU A 238 26.78 -38.41 5.18
CA GLU A 238 26.99 -39.43 6.20
C GLU A 238 25.67 -39.97 6.81
N ILE A 239 24.53 -39.37 6.46
CA ILE A 239 23.23 -39.65 7.06
C ILE A 239 22.21 -39.87 5.96
N LYS A 240 21.48 -40.98 6.04
CA LYS A 240 20.35 -41.23 5.16
C LYS A 240 19.12 -40.52 5.66
N ILE A 241 18.29 -40.05 4.72
CA ILE A 241 17.01 -39.39 5.01
C ILE A 241 16.14 -40.21 5.98
N SER A 242 16.12 -41.54 5.82
CA SER A 242 15.35 -42.47 6.66
C SER A 242 15.82 -42.53 8.12
N GLU A 243 17.06 -42.14 8.40
CA GLU A 243 17.70 -42.29 9.72
C GLU A 243 17.64 -40.98 10.53
N ILE A 244 17.34 -39.84 9.90
CA ILE A 244 17.37 -38.51 10.55
C ILE A 244 16.51 -38.48 11.81
N ASN A 245 15.31 -39.06 11.78
CA ASN A 245 14.42 -39.04 12.94
C ASN A 245 14.93 -39.90 14.12
N GLU A 246 15.71 -40.94 13.83
CA GLU A 246 16.26 -41.87 14.82
C GLU A 246 17.50 -41.30 15.53
N LEU A 247 18.16 -40.30 14.93
CA LEU A 247 19.30 -39.61 15.52
C LEU A 247 18.89 -38.81 16.77
N SER A 248 19.79 -38.79 17.76
CA SER A 248 19.69 -37.87 18.89
C SER A 248 19.83 -36.41 18.43
N PHE A 249 19.35 -35.49 19.25
CA PHE A 249 19.42 -34.06 18.94
C PHE A 249 20.86 -33.54 18.76
N ILE A 250 21.82 -34.11 19.48
CA ILE A 250 23.25 -33.76 19.35
C ILE A 250 23.78 -34.27 18.01
N GLU A 251 23.46 -35.51 17.63
CA GLU A 251 23.85 -36.08 16.34
C GLU A 251 23.26 -35.30 15.16
N LYS A 252 22.01 -34.81 15.28
CA LYS A 252 21.38 -33.92 14.30
C LYS A 252 22.12 -32.59 14.14
N LYS A 253 22.63 -31.99 15.24
CA LYS A 253 23.47 -30.78 15.15
C LYS A 253 24.80 -31.07 14.46
N ILE A 254 25.47 -32.16 14.81
CA ILE A 254 26.74 -32.58 14.20
C ILE A 254 26.55 -32.81 12.69
N ALA A 255 25.46 -33.48 12.31
CA ALA A 255 25.07 -33.66 10.91
C ALA A 255 25.00 -32.33 10.16
N LEU A 256 24.28 -31.36 10.74
CA LEU A 256 24.06 -30.07 10.13
C LEU A 256 25.35 -29.25 10.03
N VAL A 257 26.22 -29.30 11.05
CA VAL A 257 27.56 -28.69 11.02
C VAL A 257 28.39 -29.23 9.86
N LYS A 258 28.41 -30.55 9.66
CA LYS A 258 29.13 -31.17 8.53
C LYS A 258 28.59 -30.72 7.18
N ILE A 259 27.26 -30.66 7.03
CA ILE A 259 26.60 -30.16 5.82
C ILE A 259 27.03 -28.70 5.55
N ILE A 260 27.00 -27.84 6.57
CA ILE A 260 27.41 -26.43 6.47
C ILE A 260 28.87 -26.29 6.08
N SER A 261 29.76 -27.06 6.70
CA SER A 261 31.20 -26.99 6.42
C SER A 261 31.49 -27.35 4.95
N LYS A 262 30.84 -28.40 4.43
CA LYS A 262 30.94 -28.76 3.01
C LYS A 262 30.39 -27.67 2.08
N LEU A 263 29.26 -27.06 2.43
CA LEU A 263 28.69 -25.94 1.66
C LEU A 263 29.64 -24.73 1.64
N GLN A 264 30.34 -24.46 2.75
CA GLN A 264 31.33 -23.39 2.83
C GLN A 264 32.56 -23.66 1.95
N GLU A 265 33.00 -24.91 1.84
CA GLU A 265 34.10 -25.31 0.96
C GLU A 265 33.78 -25.08 -0.51
N GLU A 266 32.57 -25.46 -0.94
CA GLU A 266 32.08 -25.24 -2.29
C GLU A 266 31.70 -23.77 -2.58
N GLY A 267 31.51 -22.95 -1.54
CA GLY A 267 31.24 -21.52 -1.65
C GLY A 267 29.79 -21.17 -2.00
N TYR A 268 28.83 -21.98 -1.56
CA TYR A 268 27.41 -21.72 -1.78
C TYR A 268 26.83 -20.70 -0.78
N PHE A 269 25.87 -19.91 -1.27
CA PHE A 269 25.01 -19.06 -0.46
C PHE A 269 23.57 -19.55 -0.50
N ILE A 270 22.93 -19.59 0.66
CA ILE A 270 21.55 -20.08 0.83
C ILE A 270 20.68 -18.94 1.36
N LEU A 271 19.64 -18.59 0.60
CA LEU A 271 18.63 -17.62 1.01
C LEU A 271 17.48 -18.33 1.73
N ILE A 272 17.24 -17.94 2.98
CA ILE A 272 16.21 -18.51 3.83
C ILE A 272 15.09 -17.50 4.00
N LYS A 273 13.86 -17.84 3.59
CA LYS A 273 12.66 -17.12 4.00
C LYS A 273 12.22 -17.68 5.35
N ASP A 274 12.45 -16.94 6.42
CA ASP A 274 12.13 -17.36 7.78
C ASP A 274 10.79 -16.75 8.25
N SER A 275 9.80 -17.59 8.48
CA SER A 275 8.46 -17.25 8.96
C SER A 275 8.29 -17.55 10.47
N GLY A 276 9.37 -17.64 11.23
CA GLY A 276 9.31 -17.84 12.69
C GLY A 276 10.00 -19.10 13.21
N CYS A 277 10.77 -19.78 12.37
CA CYS A 277 11.48 -21.01 12.70
C CYS A 277 12.85 -20.69 13.32
N ILE A 278 13.65 -19.87 12.62
CA ILE A 278 15.01 -19.52 13.05
C ILE A 278 14.94 -18.38 14.06
N ILE A 279 14.25 -17.29 13.71
CA ILE A 279 13.94 -16.22 14.66
C ILE A 279 12.52 -16.44 15.16
N ASN A 280 12.40 -16.76 16.43
CA ASN A 280 11.09 -17.01 17.02
C ASN A 280 10.29 -15.71 17.21
N GLN A 281 9.04 -15.84 17.68
CA GLN A 281 8.15 -14.69 17.94
C GLN A 281 8.64 -13.74 19.05
N ARG A 282 9.66 -14.13 19.81
CA ARG A 282 10.31 -13.29 20.83
C ARG A 282 11.53 -12.54 20.28
N GLY A 283 11.86 -12.75 19.00
CA GLY A 283 13.02 -12.15 18.37
C GLY A 283 14.34 -12.81 18.75
N GLU A 284 14.29 -14.04 19.27
CA GLU A 284 15.46 -14.83 19.62
C GLU A 284 15.77 -15.84 18.52
N ILE A 285 17.05 -16.11 18.32
CA ILE A 285 17.50 -17.21 17.47
C ILE A 285 17.34 -18.51 18.25
N VAL A 286 16.77 -19.52 17.62
CA VAL A 286 16.62 -20.85 18.23
C VAL A 286 17.97 -21.51 18.50
N ASP A 287 18.08 -22.17 19.67
CA ASP A 287 19.34 -22.72 20.19
C ASP A 287 20.08 -23.61 19.18
N TRP A 288 19.36 -24.47 18.45
CA TRP A 288 20.01 -25.37 17.51
C TRP A 288 20.70 -24.64 16.35
N PHE A 289 20.13 -23.53 15.88
CA PHE A 289 20.73 -22.75 14.80
C PHE A 289 21.94 -21.99 15.31
N TYR A 290 21.81 -21.43 16.52
CA TYR A 290 22.90 -20.74 17.21
C TYR A 290 24.10 -21.68 17.42
N ASP A 291 23.88 -22.84 18.06
CA ASP A 291 24.94 -23.80 18.37
C ASP A 291 25.67 -24.31 17.12
N VAL A 292 24.94 -24.49 16.03
CA VAL A 292 25.50 -24.98 14.77
C VAL A 292 26.34 -23.90 14.07
N VAL A 293 25.88 -22.66 14.05
CA VAL A 293 26.66 -21.53 13.50
C VAL A 293 27.91 -21.27 14.35
N ASP A 294 27.81 -21.46 15.66
CA ASP A 294 28.90 -21.19 16.59
C ASP A 294 29.96 -22.29 16.63
N SER A 295 29.63 -23.50 16.19
CA SER A 295 30.54 -24.64 16.14
C SER A 295 31.91 -24.30 15.53
N GLU A 296 32.98 -24.89 16.10
CA GLU A 296 34.36 -24.71 15.65
C GLU A 296 34.61 -25.19 14.22
N ASP A 297 33.85 -26.19 13.75
CA ASP A 297 33.95 -26.74 12.40
C ASP A 297 33.32 -25.82 11.33
N VAL A 298 32.54 -24.82 11.76
CA VAL A 298 31.96 -23.79 10.88
C VAL A 298 32.90 -22.61 10.81
N LYS A 299 33.48 -22.41 9.62
CA LYS A 299 34.44 -21.34 9.35
C LYS A 299 33.74 -19.98 9.40
N ASP A 300 34.49 -18.93 9.69
CA ASP A 300 34.03 -17.54 9.60
C ASP A 300 33.87 -17.10 8.13
N LYS A 301 32.85 -17.65 7.47
CA LYS A 301 32.53 -17.43 6.07
C LYS A 301 31.02 -17.39 5.89
N LEU A 302 30.56 -16.36 5.18
CA LEU A 302 29.16 -16.16 4.89
C LEU A 302 28.57 -17.33 4.09
N ILE A 303 27.44 -17.85 4.57
CA ILE A 303 26.67 -18.90 3.91
C ILE A 303 25.17 -18.61 3.93
N PHE A 304 24.62 -18.14 5.05
CA PHE A 304 23.18 -17.95 5.20
C PHE A 304 22.75 -16.49 5.00
N LEU A 305 21.71 -16.30 4.20
CA LEU A 305 21.01 -15.03 4.00
C LEU A 305 19.58 -15.19 4.50
N ILE A 306 19.27 -14.70 5.69
CA ILE A 306 18.00 -14.96 6.37
C ILE A 306 17.09 -13.73 6.25
N ALA A 307 16.02 -13.86 5.45
CA ALA A 307 14.95 -12.88 5.35
C ALA A 307 13.82 -13.26 6.33
N SER A 308 13.84 -12.70 7.54
CA SER A 308 12.93 -13.12 8.62
C SER A 308 11.76 -12.18 8.86
N LYS A 309 10.56 -12.76 9.12
CA LYS A 309 9.33 -12.05 9.53
C LYS A 309 9.53 -11.28 10.83
N PHE A 310 10.21 -11.88 11.80
CA PHE A 310 10.42 -11.28 13.11
C PHE A 310 11.78 -10.56 13.16
N ARG A 311 11.85 -9.48 13.94
CA ARG A 311 13.12 -8.79 14.19
C ARG A 311 13.94 -9.56 15.22
N TYR A 312 15.24 -9.66 14.97
CA TYR A 312 16.18 -10.16 15.97
C TYR A 312 16.46 -9.09 17.03
N PHE A 313 16.33 -9.45 18.30
CA PHE A 313 16.78 -8.68 19.44
C PHE A 313 17.80 -9.52 20.21
N SER A 314 19.06 -9.11 20.16
CA SER A 314 20.09 -9.78 20.94
C SER A 314 19.87 -9.54 22.43
N ARG A 315 20.02 -10.59 23.23
CA ARG A 315 19.93 -10.49 24.69
C ARG A 315 21.29 -10.10 25.27
N THR A 316 21.27 -9.36 26.37
CA THR A 316 22.47 -9.09 27.18
C THR A 316 23.17 -10.39 27.57
N GLY A 317 24.38 -10.61 27.05
CA GLY A 317 25.15 -11.84 27.26
C GLY A 317 25.37 -12.71 26.01
N ASP A 318 24.81 -12.36 24.85
CA ASP A 318 25.17 -12.97 23.56
C ASP A 318 26.56 -12.49 23.13
N TYR A 319 27.60 -13.31 23.33
CA TYR A 319 29.00 -12.94 23.04
C TYR A 319 29.41 -13.13 21.56
N ASN A 320 28.54 -13.67 20.69
CA ASN A 320 28.88 -14.03 19.31
C ASN A 320 28.25 -13.16 18.22
N PHE A 321 28.08 -11.86 18.48
CA PHE A 321 27.70 -10.84 17.48
C PHE A 321 28.58 -10.82 16.22
N HIS A 322 29.74 -11.45 16.24
CA HIS A 322 30.62 -11.51 15.09
C HIS A 322 30.13 -12.55 14.04
N LYS A 323 29.57 -13.70 14.42
CA LYS A 323 29.11 -14.69 13.41
C LYS A 323 27.77 -14.35 12.77
N ILE A 324 26.95 -13.51 13.41
CA ILE A 324 25.62 -13.13 12.92
C ILE A 324 25.51 -11.60 12.81
N PHE A 325 25.15 -11.10 11.63
CA PHE A 325 24.92 -9.68 11.42
C PHE A 325 23.47 -9.42 10.98
N ALA A 326 22.74 -8.61 11.75
CA ALA A 326 21.32 -8.38 11.54
C ALA A 326 20.98 -6.92 11.23
N ILE A 327 20.16 -6.72 10.21
CA ILE A 327 19.63 -5.43 9.79
C ILE A 327 18.10 -5.45 9.84
N LYS A 328 17.54 -4.32 10.28
CA LYS A 328 16.11 -4.05 10.30
C LYS A 328 15.78 -3.17 9.08
N ILE A 329 15.02 -3.72 8.13
CA ILE A 329 14.65 -3.03 6.89
C ILE A 329 13.30 -2.31 7.10
N PRO A 330 13.29 -0.97 7.05
CA PRO A 330 12.07 -0.20 7.16
C PRO A 330 11.31 -0.12 5.82
N GLU A 331 10.15 0.52 5.90
CA GLU A 331 9.45 1.07 4.74
C GLU A 331 10.33 1.99 3.87
N LEU A 332 9.99 2.10 2.59
CA LEU A 332 10.63 3.05 1.69
C LEU A 332 10.29 4.48 2.08
N GLU A 333 11.33 5.31 2.19
CA GLU A 333 11.16 6.75 2.33
C GLU A 333 10.47 7.35 1.08
N PRO A 334 9.78 8.51 1.19
CA PRO A 334 9.07 9.11 0.07
C PRO A 334 9.94 9.30 -1.18
N GLN A 335 11.23 9.66 -1.00
CA GLN A 335 12.16 9.81 -2.11
C GLN A 335 12.49 8.48 -2.79
N GLU A 336 12.71 7.42 -2.02
CA GLU A 336 13.03 6.09 -2.53
C GLU A 336 11.83 5.49 -3.26
N ARG A 337 10.64 5.65 -2.69
CA ARG A 337 9.36 5.27 -3.29
C ARG A 337 9.13 5.95 -4.65
N ASN A 338 9.38 7.27 -4.72
CA ASN A 338 9.27 8.03 -5.95
C ASN A 338 10.30 7.58 -6.99
N GLY A 339 11.53 7.29 -6.55
CA GLY A 339 12.57 6.73 -7.40
C GLY A 339 12.19 5.37 -7.97
N LEU A 340 11.63 4.47 -7.15
CA LEU A 340 11.18 3.15 -7.58
C LEU A 340 10.03 3.26 -8.58
N LEU A 341 9.01 4.08 -8.28
CA LEU A 341 7.88 4.32 -9.18
C LEU A 341 8.35 4.82 -10.54
N ASN A 342 9.23 5.82 -10.57
CA ASN A 342 9.73 6.42 -11.80
C ASN A 342 10.52 5.40 -12.64
N ARG A 343 11.51 4.71 -12.04
CA ARG A 343 12.35 3.74 -12.76
C ARG A 343 11.53 2.54 -13.24
N TYR A 344 10.67 1.97 -12.39
CA TYR A 344 9.87 0.81 -12.77
C TYR A 344 8.82 1.14 -13.84
N SER A 345 8.23 2.34 -13.81
CA SER A 345 7.31 2.80 -14.86
C SER A 345 7.99 2.84 -16.22
N LYS A 346 9.23 3.37 -16.28
CA LYS A 346 10.04 3.41 -17.51
C LYS A 346 10.38 2.01 -18.02
N ILE A 347 10.78 1.11 -17.13
CA ILE A 347 11.05 -0.31 -17.47
C ILE A 347 9.79 -1.02 -18.00
N CYS A 348 8.60 -0.56 -17.60
CA CYS A 348 7.33 -1.09 -18.09
C CYS A 348 6.81 -0.39 -19.36
N ASP A 349 7.61 0.51 -19.96
CA ASP A 349 7.28 1.35 -21.12
C ASP A 349 6.09 2.29 -20.88
N LEU A 350 5.89 2.74 -19.64
CA LEU A 350 4.88 3.73 -19.29
C LEU A 350 5.43 5.15 -19.39
N ILE A 351 4.77 5.98 -20.20
CA ILE A 351 5.04 7.42 -20.31
C ILE A 351 4.18 8.15 -19.29
N LEU A 352 4.73 8.39 -18.11
CA LEU A 352 4.09 9.15 -17.04
C LEU A 352 4.74 10.54 -16.92
N ASP A 353 3.95 11.58 -17.08
CA ASP A 353 4.37 12.95 -16.79
C ASP A 353 4.45 13.19 -15.27
N ARG A 354 4.93 14.38 -14.88
CA ARG A 354 5.12 14.75 -13.46
C ARG A 354 3.81 14.72 -12.68
N GLU A 355 2.69 15.11 -13.29
CA GLU A 355 1.38 15.11 -12.63
C GLU A 355 0.91 13.69 -12.35
N LYS A 356 1.03 12.80 -13.34
CA LYS A 356 0.69 11.38 -13.22
C LYS A 356 1.55 10.68 -12.16
N LEU A 357 2.85 10.95 -12.16
CA LEU A 357 3.78 10.42 -11.14
C LEU A 357 3.44 10.93 -9.74
N SER A 358 3.15 12.24 -9.60
CA SER A 358 2.79 12.83 -8.32
C SER A 358 1.45 12.27 -7.80
N PHE A 359 0.45 12.16 -8.67
CA PHE A 359 -0.84 11.57 -8.31
C PHE A 359 -0.67 10.12 -7.83
N THR A 360 0.05 9.29 -8.58
CA THR A 360 0.29 7.89 -8.18
C THR A 360 1.11 7.80 -6.90
N SER A 361 2.17 8.60 -6.75
CA SER A 361 2.97 8.68 -5.51
C SER A 361 2.12 8.96 -4.27
N ASN A 362 1.13 9.85 -4.39
CA ASN A 362 0.26 10.22 -3.27
C ASN A 362 -0.70 9.10 -2.86
N LEU A 363 -0.86 8.06 -3.67
CA LEU A 363 -1.66 6.86 -3.35
C LEU A 363 -0.83 5.76 -2.68
N LEU A 364 0.49 5.85 -2.73
CA LEU A 364 1.42 4.81 -2.28
C LEU A 364 1.88 5.06 -0.84
N SER A 365 2.03 4.00 -0.05
CA SER A 365 2.74 3.95 1.22
C SER A 365 4.17 3.44 1.02
N GLY A 366 4.88 3.11 2.09
CA GLY A 366 6.28 2.69 2.04
C GLY A 366 6.57 1.28 1.48
N LEU A 367 5.58 0.49 1.06
CA LEU A 367 5.83 -0.89 0.59
C LEU A 367 6.21 -0.95 -0.91
N PRO A 368 7.40 -1.50 -1.29
CA PRO A 368 7.79 -1.68 -2.70
C PRO A 368 6.78 -2.46 -3.54
N GLU A 369 6.17 -3.50 -2.96
CA GLU A 369 5.18 -4.35 -3.64
C GLU A 369 3.97 -3.56 -4.14
N GLN A 370 3.57 -2.54 -3.39
CA GLN A 370 2.48 -1.66 -3.80
C GLN A 370 2.84 -0.83 -5.03
N VAL A 371 4.11 -0.41 -5.15
CA VAL A 371 4.61 0.29 -6.35
C VAL A 371 4.52 -0.62 -7.57
N TYR A 372 4.95 -1.87 -7.44
CA TYR A 372 4.87 -2.86 -8.51
C TYR A 372 3.42 -3.12 -8.93
N TYR A 373 2.52 -3.28 -7.95
CA TYR A 373 1.08 -3.44 -8.20
C TYR A 373 0.48 -2.23 -8.93
N ALA A 374 0.80 -1.01 -8.49
CA ALA A 374 0.30 0.21 -9.10
C ALA A 374 0.76 0.38 -10.55
N VAL A 375 2.04 0.14 -10.84
CA VAL A 375 2.59 0.21 -12.20
C VAL A 375 2.04 -0.89 -13.10
N HIS A 376 1.91 -2.12 -12.58
CA HIS A 376 1.29 -3.21 -13.34
C HIS A 376 -0.16 -2.87 -13.69
N LYS A 377 -0.93 -2.37 -12.71
CA LYS A 377 -2.30 -1.93 -12.93
C LYS A 377 -2.37 -0.81 -13.96
N LEU A 378 -1.52 0.22 -13.85
CA LEU A 378 -1.39 1.28 -14.86
C LEU A 378 -1.16 0.71 -16.27
N LYS A 379 -0.29 -0.29 -16.41
CA LYS A 379 0.00 -0.94 -17.69
C LYS A 379 -1.18 -1.72 -18.25
N THR A 380 -1.91 -2.45 -17.40
CA THR A 380 -3.02 -3.30 -17.85
C THR A 380 -4.27 -2.51 -18.23
N ILE A 381 -4.64 -1.51 -17.43
CA ILE A 381 -5.93 -0.80 -17.59
C ILE A 381 -5.81 0.62 -18.14
N GLY A 382 -4.59 1.14 -18.30
CA GLY A 382 -4.32 2.50 -18.76
C GLY A 382 -4.61 3.56 -17.70
N TRP A 383 -4.16 4.80 -17.96
CA TRP A 383 -4.21 5.92 -17.01
C TRP A 383 -5.64 6.26 -16.55
N ASP A 384 -6.58 6.39 -17.49
CA ASP A 384 -7.93 6.86 -17.16
C ASP A 384 -8.69 5.87 -16.27
N LYS A 385 -8.58 4.57 -16.56
CA LYS A 385 -9.19 3.53 -15.71
C LYS A 385 -8.44 3.39 -14.39
N PHE A 386 -7.11 3.53 -14.39
CA PHE A 386 -6.33 3.54 -13.15
C PHE A 386 -6.73 4.67 -12.20
N LYS A 387 -6.90 5.89 -12.71
CA LYS A 387 -7.36 7.04 -11.92
C LYS A 387 -8.73 6.74 -11.29
N ARG A 388 -9.64 6.17 -12.08
CA ARG A 388 -10.99 5.74 -11.68
C ARG A 388 -10.98 4.65 -10.60
N GLU A 389 -10.03 3.72 -10.64
CA GLU A 389 -9.90 2.59 -9.72
C GLU A 389 -8.79 2.76 -8.67
N SER A 390 -8.31 3.99 -8.45
CA SER A 390 -7.20 4.32 -7.54
C SER A 390 -7.35 3.77 -6.12
N HIS A 391 -8.59 3.57 -5.64
CA HIS A 391 -8.86 2.94 -4.34
C HIS A 391 -8.32 1.52 -4.23
N SER A 392 -8.18 0.77 -5.33
CA SER A 392 -7.58 -0.57 -5.25
C SER A 392 -6.13 -0.50 -4.77
N ILE A 393 -5.42 0.59 -5.07
CA ILE A 393 -4.04 0.80 -4.62
C ILE A 393 -4.00 1.02 -3.11
N ILE A 394 -4.95 1.80 -2.57
CA ILE A 394 -5.10 2.03 -1.13
C ILE A 394 -5.56 0.74 -0.43
N ARG A 395 -6.53 0.03 -1.02
CA ARG A 395 -7.09 -1.24 -0.50
C ARG A 395 -6.03 -2.33 -0.37
N PHE A 396 -5.07 -2.38 -1.28
CA PHE A 396 -3.96 -3.33 -1.21
C PHE A 396 -3.23 -3.27 0.15
N ASN A 397 -2.98 -2.06 0.66
CA ASN A 397 -2.37 -1.90 1.99
C ASN A 397 -3.35 -2.17 3.13
N THR A 398 -4.61 -1.73 2.99
CA THR A 398 -5.65 -2.03 3.98
C THR A 398 -5.76 -3.53 4.24
N GLN A 399 -5.76 -4.35 3.18
CA GLN A 399 -5.83 -5.81 3.31
C GLN A 399 -4.60 -6.40 3.99
N LYS A 400 -3.40 -5.88 3.69
CA LYS A 400 -2.18 -6.31 4.39
C LYS A 400 -2.18 -5.93 5.87
N ALA A 401 -2.63 -4.72 6.20
CA ALA A 401 -2.76 -4.27 7.58
C ALA A 401 -3.82 -5.09 8.35
N GLU A 402 -4.94 -5.40 7.70
CA GLU A 402 -6.00 -6.26 8.24
C GLU A 402 -5.46 -7.66 8.56
N LEU A 403 -4.84 -8.35 7.61
CA LEU A 403 -4.23 -9.68 7.82
C LEU A 403 -3.19 -9.68 8.95
N LEU A 404 -2.42 -8.60 9.08
CA LEU A 404 -1.41 -8.50 10.12
C LEU A 404 -2.03 -8.26 11.50
N LEU A 405 -3.17 -7.55 11.56
CA LEU A 405 -3.89 -7.26 12.79
C LEU A 405 -4.87 -8.36 13.21
N GLU A 406 -5.18 -9.33 12.33
CA GLU A 406 -5.95 -10.54 12.68
C GLU A 406 -5.33 -11.29 13.86
N ASP A 407 -3.99 -11.35 13.93
CA ASP A 407 -3.22 -11.95 15.03
C ASP A 407 -3.56 -11.31 16.41
N PHE A 408 -4.14 -10.11 16.42
CA PHE A 408 -4.50 -9.34 17.62
C PHE A 408 -6.00 -9.22 17.86
N HIS A 409 -6.85 -9.80 17.00
CA HIS A 409 -8.31 -9.63 17.04
C HIS A 409 -8.89 -9.94 18.43
N ASP A 410 -8.41 -11.02 19.06
CA ASP A 410 -8.90 -11.45 20.38
C ASP A 410 -8.24 -10.71 21.55
N ASN A 411 -7.16 -9.95 21.29
CA ASN A 411 -6.43 -9.19 22.31
C ASN A 411 -6.80 -7.72 22.31
N LYS A 412 -8.01 -7.42 22.81
CA LYS A 412 -8.55 -6.07 22.89
C LYS A 412 -7.62 -5.06 23.56
N LYS A 413 -6.85 -5.45 24.59
CA LYS A 413 -5.92 -4.55 25.30
C LYS A 413 -4.75 -4.11 24.42
N GLN A 414 -4.20 -5.02 23.62
CA GLN A 414 -3.13 -4.69 22.67
C GLN A 414 -3.65 -3.77 21.57
N LEU A 415 -4.83 -4.05 21.01
CA LEU A 415 -5.45 -3.16 20.01
C LEU A 415 -5.78 -1.77 20.58
N GLU A 416 -6.25 -1.67 21.82
CA GLU A 416 -6.45 -0.40 22.53
C GLU A 416 -5.13 0.37 22.68
N PHE A 417 -4.04 -0.32 23.02
CA PHE A 417 -2.71 0.28 23.13
C PHE A 417 -2.15 0.71 21.76
N LEU A 418 -2.38 -0.05 20.70
CA LEU A 418 -2.01 0.33 19.33
C LEU A 418 -2.81 1.56 18.86
N ALA A 419 -4.11 1.63 19.17
CA ALA A 419 -4.94 2.81 18.88
C ALA A 419 -4.46 4.07 19.62
N LEU A 420 -3.94 3.90 20.84
CA LEU A 420 -3.25 4.96 21.57
C LEU A 420 -1.97 5.40 20.84
N LEU A 421 -1.10 4.46 20.45
CA LEU A 421 0.14 4.78 19.71
C LEU A 421 -0.15 5.53 18.40
N CYS A 422 -1.27 5.23 17.73
CA CYS A 422 -1.69 5.92 16.51
C CYS A 422 -2.05 7.40 16.71
N GLN A 423 -2.22 7.89 17.95
CA GLN A 423 -2.41 9.32 18.21
C GLN A 423 -1.15 10.15 18.05
N PHE A 424 0.00 9.50 18.09
CA PHE A 424 1.30 10.13 18.00
C PHE A 424 1.82 10.01 16.56
N ASP A 425 2.51 11.04 16.08
CA ASP A 425 3.31 10.93 14.85
C ASP A 425 4.58 10.13 15.15
N SER A 426 5.23 10.47 16.27
CA SER A 426 6.26 9.69 16.94
C SER A 426 6.26 10.04 18.41
N ILE A 427 6.61 9.11 19.31
CA ILE A 427 6.65 9.37 20.75
C ILE A 427 7.87 8.72 21.40
N GLY A 428 8.50 9.42 22.34
CA GLY A 428 9.58 8.88 23.16
C GLY A 428 9.05 7.80 24.11
N ILE A 429 9.71 6.65 24.18
CA ILE A 429 9.24 5.49 24.96
C ILE A 429 9.07 5.84 26.45
N ASN A 430 10.05 6.57 27.01
CA ASN A 430 10.01 6.99 28.42
C ASN A 430 8.81 7.88 28.72
N TYR A 431 8.52 8.82 27.81
CA TYR A 431 7.39 9.74 27.94
C TYR A 431 6.04 9.01 27.76
N LEU A 432 5.95 8.08 26.80
CA LEU A 432 4.77 7.23 26.64
C LEU A 432 4.42 6.51 27.96
N PHE A 433 5.40 5.87 28.59
CA PHE A 433 5.16 5.14 29.83
C PHE A 433 4.89 6.05 31.02
N SER A 434 5.46 7.25 31.10
CA SER A 434 5.09 8.20 32.15
C SER A 434 3.61 8.60 32.09
N ILE A 435 3.02 8.62 30.89
CA ILE A 435 1.58 8.88 30.71
C ILE A 435 0.74 7.69 31.18
N ILE A 436 1.03 6.47 30.71
CA ILE A 436 0.09 5.33 30.82
C ILE A 436 0.40 4.35 31.94
N ALA A 437 1.60 4.40 32.52
CA ALA A 437 2.10 3.41 33.46
C ALA A 437 2.75 4.08 34.70
N ARG A 438 1.91 4.51 35.64
CA ARG A 438 2.33 5.02 36.96
C ARG A 438 2.79 3.93 37.94
N ASP A 439 2.59 2.65 37.60
CA ASP A 439 2.99 1.48 38.40
C ASP A 439 3.87 0.57 37.52
N ASN A 440 4.94 0.02 38.11
CA ASN A 440 5.94 -0.84 37.46
C ASN A 440 5.33 -2.06 36.77
N ARG A 441 4.28 -2.69 37.35
CA ARG A 441 3.66 -3.88 36.73
C ARG A 441 2.95 -3.55 35.41
N LYS A 442 2.26 -2.41 35.34
CA LYS A 442 1.60 -1.96 34.09
C LYS A 442 2.62 -1.52 33.05
N LYS A 443 3.76 -0.97 33.49
CA LYS A 443 4.85 -0.61 32.60
C LYS A 443 5.38 -1.84 31.87
N GLU A 444 5.55 -2.95 32.59
CA GLU A 444 5.96 -4.23 32.03
C GLU A 444 4.94 -4.78 31.01
N ASP A 445 3.64 -4.71 31.32
CA ASP A 445 2.58 -5.13 30.37
C ASP A 445 2.63 -4.32 29.05
N TYR A 446 2.69 -2.98 29.12
CA TYR A 446 2.76 -2.13 27.92
C TYR A 446 4.10 -2.23 27.20
N GLN A 447 5.20 -2.46 27.93
CA GLN A 447 6.50 -2.76 27.33
C GLN A 447 6.41 -4.05 26.51
N ASN A 448 5.83 -5.11 27.06
CA ASN A 448 5.63 -6.37 26.33
C ASN A 448 4.77 -6.17 25.07
N TYR A 449 3.74 -5.32 25.13
CA TYR A 449 2.93 -5.00 23.96
C TYR A 449 3.74 -4.23 22.91
N LEU A 450 4.50 -3.22 23.33
CA LEU A 450 5.36 -2.44 22.46
C LEU A 450 6.42 -3.32 21.80
N ASP A 451 7.07 -4.18 22.57
CA ASP A 451 8.08 -5.12 22.07
C ASP A 451 7.46 -6.07 21.04
N THR A 452 6.25 -6.57 21.28
CA THR A 452 5.49 -7.36 20.29
C THR A 452 5.29 -6.58 18.99
N PHE A 453 4.90 -5.30 19.07
CA PHE A 453 4.71 -4.47 17.87
C PHE A 453 6.03 -4.16 17.15
N LEU A 454 7.12 -3.95 17.88
CA LEU A 454 8.44 -3.75 17.31
C LEU A 454 8.98 -5.03 16.66
N LEU A 455 8.77 -6.19 17.29
CA LEU A 455 9.13 -7.53 16.81
C LEU A 455 8.49 -7.84 15.47
N GLN A 456 7.20 -7.51 15.32
CA GLN A 456 6.43 -7.75 14.10
C GLN A 456 6.58 -6.66 13.04
N GLY A 457 7.29 -5.58 13.34
CA GLY A 457 7.44 -4.43 12.43
C GLY A 457 6.19 -3.55 12.30
N ILE A 458 5.19 -3.72 13.18
CA ILE A 458 4.04 -2.81 13.31
C ILE A 458 4.51 -1.43 13.70
N CYS A 459 5.48 -1.39 14.62
CA CYS A 459 6.14 -0.17 15.05
C CYS A 459 7.60 -0.14 14.58
N GLU A 460 8.12 1.07 14.43
CA GLU A 460 9.51 1.35 14.10
C GLU A 460 10.10 2.30 15.13
N THR A 461 11.38 2.10 15.45
CA THR A 461 12.15 3.06 16.22
C THR A 461 12.77 4.09 15.28
N VAL A 462 12.72 5.36 15.67
CA VAL A 462 13.29 6.51 14.94
C VAL A 462 14.13 7.36 15.88
N GLY A 463 15.04 8.15 15.31
CA GLY A 463 16.05 8.91 16.06
C GLY A 463 17.42 8.21 16.06
N THR A 464 18.48 8.99 16.27
CA THR A 464 19.87 8.50 16.24
C THR A 464 20.12 7.43 17.31
N PHE A 465 19.40 7.50 18.44
CA PHE A 465 19.47 6.56 19.54
C PHE A 465 18.26 5.62 19.60
N GLN A 466 17.44 5.57 18.55
CA GLN A 466 16.21 4.76 18.48
C GLN A 466 15.23 5.05 19.63
N GLU A 467 15.23 6.28 20.12
CA GLU A 467 14.54 6.70 21.34
C GLU A 467 13.04 6.97 21.14
N TYR A 468 12.61 7.16 19.89
CA TYR A 468 11.22 7.39 19.53
C TYR A 468 10.61 6.17 18.86
N VAL A 469 9.32 5.95 19.08
CA VAL A 469 8.52 4.95 18.39
C VAL A 469 7.49 5.61 17.50
N ARG A 470 7.30 5.07 16.30
CA ARG A 470 6.18 5.39 15.42
C ARG A 470 5.48 4.11 14.97
N VAL A 471 4.19 4.23 14.65
CA VAL A 471 3.41 3.17 13.99
C VAL A 471 3.61 3.28 12.48
N ASN A 472 3.74 2.14 11.81
CA ASN A 472 3.78 2.07 10.35
C ASN A 472 2.58 2.81 9.72
N ASP A 473 2.82 3.60 8.67
CA ASP A 473 1.79 4.47 8.08
C ASP A 473 0.58 3.69 7.56
N SER A 474 0.82 2.53 6.94
CA SER A 474 -0.24 1.67 6.40
C SER A 474 -1.16 1.14 7.49
N ILE A 475 -0.59 0.83 8.66
CA ILE A 475 -1.31 0.33 9.84
C ILE A 475 -2.02 1.48 10.56
N LYS A 476 -1.35 2.63 10.72
CA LYS A 476 -1.93 3.83 11.33
C LYS A 476 -3.17 4.30 10.56
N ASP A 477 -3.09 4.38 9.24
CA ASP A 477 -4.21 4.74 8.37
C ASP A 477 -5.38 3.75 8.49
N TYR A 478 -5.08 2.46 8.58
CA TYR A 478 -6.11 1.44 8.80
C TYR A 478 -6.77 1.61 10.17
N MET A 479 -5.99 1.75 11.24
CA MET A 479 -6.49 1.90 12.61
C MET A 479 -7.34 3.16 12.80
N ILE A 480 -7.00 4.28 12.15
CA ILE A 480 -7.79 5.53 12.20
C ILE A 480 -9.13 5.39 11.47
N ARG A 481 -9.17 4.58 10.39
CA ARG A 481 -10.41 4.34 9.62
C ARG A 481 -11.32 3.30 10.29
N SER A 482 -10.71 2.31 10.93
CA SER A 482 -11.40 1.30 11.73
C SER A 482 -11.89 1.96 13.03
N ASP A 483 -13.09 1.63 13.53
CA ASP A 483 -13.70 2.32 14.70
C ASP A 483 -13.01 1.98 16.05
N TYR A 484 -11.73 1.60 16.03
CA TYR A 484 -10.90 1.35 17.20
C TYR A 484 -10.62 2.68 17.93
N LYS A 485 -11.41 2.94 18.97
CA LYS A 485 -11.28 4.14 19.79
C LYS A 485 -10.36 3.89 20.98
N ILE A 486 -9.62 4.92 21.34
CA ILE A 486 -8.93 4.97 22.63
C ILE A 486 -9.95 4.85 23.76
N ASN A 487 -9.63 4.03 24.74
CA ASN A 487 -10.43 3.90 25.95
C ASN A 487 -10.46 5.22 26.74
N SER A 488 -11.60 5.53 27.37
CA SER A 488 -11.79 6.75 28.18
C SER A 488 -10.73 6.90 29.27
N LYS A 489 -10.24 5.78 29.84
CA LYS A 489 -9.19 5.78 30.86
C LYS A 489 -7.85 6.31 30.34
N HIS A 490 -7.38 5.84 29.18
CA HIS A 490 -6.13 6.34 28.58
C HIS A 490 -6.25 7.79 28.16
N ARG A 491 -7.43 8.18 27.66
CA ARG A 491 -7.71 9.58 27.33
C ARG A 491 -7.56 10.48 28.57
N GLN A 492 -8.08 10.07 29.72
CA GLN A 492 -7.91 10.84 30.96
C GLN A 492 -6.45 10.92 31.39
N LEU A 493 -5.70 9.81 31.32
CA LEU A 493 -4.27 9.80 31.68
C LEU A 493 -3.43 10.74 30.80
N ILE A 494 -3.73 10.81 29.50
CA ILE A 494 -3.12 11.78 28.59
C ILE A 494 -3.44 13.21 29.07
N LEU A 495 -4.70 13.52 29.37
CA LEU A 495 -5.09 14.85 29.81
C LEU A 495 -4.40 15.26 31.12
N ASP A 496 -4.33 14.35 32.09
CA ASP A 496 -3.65 14.60 33.37
C ASP A 496 -2.14 14.85 33.15
N SER A 497 -1.49 14.05 32.31
CA SER A 497 -0.06 14.22 31.99
C SER A 497 0.20 15.52 31.23
N VAL A 498 -0.71 15.92 30.35
CA VAL A 498 -0.61 17.16 29.59
C VAL A 498 -0.77 18.36 30.53
N GLN A 499 -1.70 18.32 31.49
CA GLN A 499 -1.83 19.36 32.51
C GLN A 499 -0.56 19.51 33.36
N GLU A 500 0.02 18.39 33.79
CA GLU A 500 1.28 18.40 34.54
C GLU A 500 2.43 18.98 33.70
N PHE A 501 2.55 18.55 32.44
CA PHE A 501 3.57 19.05 31.53
C PHE A 501 3.48 20.57 31.35
N ILE A 502 2.28 21.10 31.07
CA ILE A 502 2.08 22.55 30.90
C ILE A 502 2.40 23.32 32.18
N SER A 503 2.05 22.79 33.36
CA SER A 503 2.37 23.46 34.64
C SER A 503 3.87 23.61 34.91
N LYS A 504 4.70 22.71 34.33
CA LYS A 504 6.15 22.64 34.54
C LYS A 504 6.96 23.05 33.30
N ILE A 505 6.31 23.54 32.25
CA ILE A 505 6.94 23.80 30.94
C ILE A 505 8.08 24.84 31.03
N ASP A 506 7.96 25.80 31.93
CA ASP A 506 8.96 26.83 32.21
C ASP A 506 10.09 26.33 33.13
N GLU A 507 9.81 25.31 33.95
CA GLU A 507 10.74 24.76 34.95
C GLU A 507 11.59 23.61 34.40
N ASN A 508 11.15 22.99 33.29
CA ASN A 508 11.72 21.76 32.78
C ASN A 508 12.21 21.94 31.34
N GLU A 509 13.51 22.16 31.15
CA GLU A 509 14.13 22.33 29.81
C GLU A 509 14.41 21.00 29.09
N ASN A 510 14.13 19.85 29.72
CA ASN A 510 14.55 18.53 29.25
C ASN A 510 13.54 17.78 28.36
N TYR A 511 12.49 18.44 27.88
CA TYR A 511 11.54 17.81 26.96
C TYR A 511 12.06 17.79 25.51
N ASN A 512 11.65 16.78 24.73
CA ASN A 512 11.97 16.74 23.30
C ASN A 512 10.88 17.41 22.44
N VAL A 513 11.23 17.74 21.18
CA VAL A 513 10.31 18.45 20.27
C VAL A 513 9.01 17.65 19.98
N PRO A 514 9.04 16.33 19.70
CA PRO A 514 7.81 15.56 19.52
C PRO A 514 6.87 15.60 20.73
N GLU A 515 7.42 15.48 21.94
CA GLU A 515 6.69 15.58 23.21
C GLU A 515 6.06 16.96 23.37
N LEU A 516 6.83 18.03 23.16
CA LEU A 516 6.34 19.40 23.23
C LEU A 516 5.15 19.62 22.26
N LEU A 517 5.33 19.27 20.99
CA LEU A 517 4.30 19.47 19.96
C LEU A 517 3.03 18.67 20.25
N PHE A 518 3.16 17.44 20.77
CA PHE A 518 2.03 16.64 21.19
C PHE A 518 1.26 17.29 22.35
N ASN A 519 1.96 17.65 23.43
CA ASN A 519 1.34 18.25 24.60
C ASN A 519 0.61 19.55 24.25
N LEU A 520 1.26 20.45 23.51
CA LEU A 520 0.64 21.71 23.08
C LEU A 520 -0.62 21.50 22.25
N LYS A 521 -0.60 20.52 21.33
CA LYS A 521 -1.77 20.17 20.51
C LYS A 521 -2.94 19.65 21.35
N ILE A 522 -2.68 18.75 22.31
CA ILE A 522 -3.73 18.22 23.19
C ILE A 522 -4.25 19.28 24.15
N SER A 523 -3.36 20.11 24.71
CA SER A 523 -3.73 21.21 25.59
C SER A 523 -4.69 22.19 24.93
N LEU A 524 -4.41 22.59 23.68
CA LEU A 524 -5.33 23.40 22.89
C LEU A 524 -6.68 22.71 22.72
N LYS A 525 -6.69 21.45 22.27
CA LYS A 525 -7.94 20.70 22.02
C LYS A 525 -8.81 20.53 23.27
N SER A 526 -8.19 20.57 24.45
CA SER A 526 -8.82 20.39 25.75
C SER A 526 -9.06 21.71 26.51
N ASN A 527 -8.82 22.87 25.87
CA ASN A 527 -8.95 24.20 26.46
C ASN A 527 -8.17 24.38 27.77
N LEU A 528 -6.97 23.78 27.87
CA LEU A 528 -6.08 24.02 29.00
C LEU A 528 -5.40 25.38 28.86
N ASN A 529 -5.14 26.04 29.99
CA ASN A 529 -4.46 27.33 29.99
C ASN A 529 -2.96 27.12 29.72
N ILE A 530 -2.47 27.62 28.59
CA ILE A 530 -1.06 27.54 28.18
C ILE A 530 -0.56 28.96 27.98
N ASP A 531 0.66 29.25 28.41
CA ASP A 531 1.33 30.48 28.02
C ASP A 531 1.45 30.54 26.49
N GLU A 532 0.86 31.58 25.91
CA GLU A 532 0.79 31.78 24.49
C GLU A 532 2.18 31.83 23.82
N LYS A 533 3.27 32.09 24.55
CA LYS A 533 4.64 32.03 24.02
C LYS A 533 5.02 30.66 23.42
N TYR A 534 4.37 29.58 23.84
CA TYR A 534 4.63 28.23 23.36
C TYR A 534 3.75 27.80 22.17
N ILE A 535 2.77 28.61 21.77
CA ILE A 535 1.78 28.17 20.79
C ILE A 535 2.16 28.65 19.38
N PHE A 536 2.65 27.71 18.57
CA PHE A 536 3.06 27.97 17.19
C PHE A 536 1.86 27.97 16.21
N PRO A 537 1.91 28.75 15.11
CA PRO A 537 0.84 28.80 14.10
C PRO A 537 0.52 27.44 13.48
N SER A 538 1.53 26.57 13.31
CA SER A 538 1.34 25.21 12.79
C SER A 538 0.49 24.33 13.71
N ILE A 539 0.52 24.56 15.03
CA ILE A 539 -0.29 23.83 16.01
C ILE A 539 -1.74 24.32 15.95
N TYR A 540 -1.97 25.64 15.85
CA TYR A 540 -3.29 26.19 15.62
C TYR A 540 -3.91 25.63 14.35
N LEU A 541 -3.19 25.66 13.22
CA LEU A 541 -3.72 25.19 11.94
C LEU A 541 -4.02 23.68 11.95
N LYS A 542 -3.16 22.85 12.54
CA LYS A 542 -3.42 21.40 12.71
C LYS A 542 -4.66 21.16 13.58
N THR A 543 -4.77 21.87 14.70
CA THR A 543 -5.93 21.78 15.61
C THR A 543 -7.21 22.22 14.92
N MET A 544 -7.22 23.39 14.28
CA MET A 544 -8.37 23.93 13.56
C MET A 544 -8.88 22.98 12.47
N ASN A 545 -7.98 22.33 11.72
CA ASN A 545 -8.38 21.36 10.69
C ASN A 545 -9.15 20.17 11.30
N GLU A 546 -8.64 19.56 12.37
CA GLU A 546 -9.35 18.47 13.07
C GLU A 546 -10.72 18.91 13.59
N LEU A 547 -10.79 20.10 14.18
CA LEU A 547 -12.03 20.66 14.73
C LEU A 547 -13.07 20.92 13.64
N TYR A 548 -12.64 21.45 12.50
CA TYR A 548 -13.49 21.68 11.34
C TYR A 548 -14.09 20.38 10.82
N TYR A 549 -13.29 19.34 10.62
CA TYR A 549 -13.78 18.03 10.17
C TYR A 549 -14.64 17.31 11.23
N SER A 550 -14.47 17.65 12.51
CA SER A 550 -15.32 17.17 13.61
C SER A 550 -16.62 17.97 13.77
N GLY A 551 -16.84 19.01 12.95
CA GLY A 551 -18.04 19.85 13.01
C GLY A 551 -18.07 20.89 14.13
N ARG A 552 -16.95 21.10 14.86
CA ARG A 552 -16.86 22.00 16.01
C ARG A 552 -16.45 23.42 15.58
N TYR A 553 -17.29 24.07 14.79
CA TYR A 553 -16.94 25.33 14.12
C TYR A 553 -16.71 26.52 15.07
N LYS A 554 -17.41 26.59 16.22
CA LYS A 554 -17.19 27.66 17.22
C LYS A 554 -15.76 27.62 17.78
N GLU A 555 -15.24 26.43 18.02
CA GLU A 555 -13.87 26.22 18.50
C GLU A 555 -12.85 26.61 17.42
N VAL A 556 -13.13 26.32 16.14
CA VAL A 556 -12.29 26.79 15.02
C VAL A 556 -12.16 28.32 15.02
N VAL A 557 -13.27 29.04 15.21
CA VAL A 557 -13.25 30.52 15.30
C VAL A 557 -12.41 30.98 16.49
N PHE A 558 -12.64 30.41 17.67
CA PHE A 558 -11.87 30.73 18.87
C PHE A 558 -10.35 30.58 18.69
N PHE A 559 -9.91 29.46 18.10
CA PHE A 559 -8.49 29.23 17.85
C PHE A 559 -7.91 30.11 16.74
N ALA A 560 -8.71 30.44 15.72
CA ALA A 560 -8.30 31.38 14.69
C ALA A 560 -8.08 32.79 15.25
N ASP A 561 -9.00 33.28 16.10
CA ASP A 561 -8.88 34.60 16.73
C ASP A 561 -7.62 34.65 17.61
N LYS A 562 -7.35 33.59 18.38
CA LYS A 562 -6.11 33.46 19.16
C LYS A 562 -4.86 33.48 18.29
N ALA A 563 -4.86 32.77 17.15
CA ALA A 563 -3.72 32.76 16.24
C ALA A 563 -3.49 34.13 15.57
N LEU A 564 -4.57 34.79 15.11
CA LEU A 564 -4.49 36.06 14.40
C LEU A 564 -4.08 37.26 15.27
N GLN A 565 -4.10 37.13 16.61
CA GLN A 565 -3.54 38.15 17.52
C GLN A 565 -2.03 38.36 17.33
N ARG A 566 -1.31 37.40 16.73
CA ARG A 566 0.14 37.44 16.50
C ARG A 566 0.51 37.38 15.02
N ILE A 567 -0.33 38.01 14.19
CA ILE A 567 -0.18 37.98 12.73
C ILE A 567 1.22 38.45 12.27
N ASP A 568 1.81 39.43 12.96
CA ASP A 568 3.14 39.97 12.65
C ASP A 568 4.28 38.95 12.81
N ASN A 569 4.04 37.86 13.53
CA ASN A 569 5.03 36.80 13.77
C ASN A 569 4.91 35.65 12.76
N TYR A 570 3.93 35.67 11.85
CA TYR A 570 3.61 34.55 10.96
C TYR A 570 3.95 34.90 9.51
N ASP A 571 4.28 33.89 8.70
CA ASP A 571 4.37 34.08 7.27
C ASP A 571 2.99 34.23 6.63
N ASP A 572 2.91 35.00 5.53
CA ASP A 572 1.67 35.31 4.81
C ASP A 572 0.87 34.07 4.43
N ARG A 573 1.54 32.94 4.16
CA ARG A 573 0.87 31.69 3.77
C ARG A 573 0.18 31.05 4.97
N MET A 574 0.81 31.01 6.15
CA MET A 574 0.16 30.54 7.38
C MET A 574 -1.04 31.41 7.74
N ILE A 575 -0.90 32.73 7.61
CA ILE A 575 -2.00 33.68 7.84
C ILE A 575 -3.17 33.38 6.88
N PHE A 576 -2.87 33.20 5.60
CA PHE A 576 -3.86 32.84 4.59
C PHE A 576 -4.59 31.54 4.95
N GLU A 577 -3.89 30.46 5.31
CA GLU A 577 -4.51 29.17 5.63
C GLU A 577 -5.41 29.25 6.88
N ILE A 578 -4.98 30.01 7.91
CA ILE A 578 -5.79 30.27 9.12
C ILE A 578 -7.06 31.04 8.76
N ARG A 579 -6.94 32.16 8.03
CA ARG A 579 -8.09 33.00 7.61
C ARG A 579 -9.03 32.23 6.68
N TYR A 580 -8.50 31.43 5.76
CA TYR A 580 -9.28 30.61 4.86
C TYR A 580 -10.15 29.61 5.63
N LEU A 581 -9.56 28.91 6.60
CA LEU A 581 -10.28 27.96 7.44
C LEU A 581 -11.29 28.64 8.39
N LEU A 582 -10.94 29.81 8.93
CA LEU A 582 -11.85 30.68 9.70
C LEU A 582 -13.08 31.06 8.86
N CYS A 583 -12.88 31.53 7.63
CA CYS A 583 -13.98 31.90 6.73
C CYS A 583 -14.92 30.71 6.44
N LEU A 584 -14.36 29.51 6.25
CA LEU A 584 -15.18 28.30 6.08
C LEU A 584 -16.01 27.96 7.33
N ALA A 585 -15.43 28.12 8.52
CA ALA A 585 -16.13 27.89 9.79
C ALA A 585 -17.23 28.93 10.03
N LEU A 586 -16.94 30.23 9.81
CA LEU A 586 -17.91 31.31 9.91
C LEU A 586 -19.09 31.12 8.95
N ALA A 587 -18.82 30.70 7.70
CA ALA A 587 -19.88 30.38 6.75
C ALA A 587 -20.81 29.25 7.25
N LYS A 588 -20.26 28.23 7.93
CA LYS A 588 -21.05 27.15 8.55
C LYS A 588 -21.88 27.64 9.74
N LEU A 589 -21.35 28.56 10.53
CA LEU A 589 -22.05 29.17 11.67
C LEU A 589 -23.14 30.14 11.22
N SER A 590 -22.95 30.88 10.14
CA SER A 590 -23.97 31.78 9.59
C SER A 590 -25.23 31.05 9.13
N LYS A 591 -25.14 29.76 8.76
CA LYS A 591 -26.31 28.90 8.53
C LYS A 591 -27.18 28.72 9.78
N GLN A 592 -26.59 28.84 10.97
CA GLN A 592 -27.26 28.66 12.26
C GLN A 592 -27.87 29.97 12.78
N ASN A 593 -27.90 31.04 11.96
CA ASN A 593 -28.37 32.39 12.33
C ASN A 593 -27.71 32.94 13.60
N ILE A 594 -26.46 32.55 13.87
CA ILE A 594 -25.68 33.13 14.96
C ILE A 594 -25.33 34.56 14.54
N GLU A 595 -25.89 35.54 15.26
CA GLU A 595 -25.56 36.97 15.11
C GLU A 595 -24.02 37.17 15.21
N ASP A 596 -23.50 38.23 14.61
CA ASP A 596 -22.07 38.55 14.44
C ASP A 596 -21.28 37.71 13.42
N SER A 597 -21.61 36.43 13.20
CA SER A 597 -20.84 35.55 12.29
C SER A 597 -20.77 36.08 10.84
N LYS A 598 -21.83 36.73 10.36
CA LYS A 598 -21.90 37.34 9.03
C LYS A 598 -21.04 38.58 8.89
N LEU A 599 -21.04 39.44 9.90
CA LEU A 599 -20.23 40.66 9.89
C LEU A 599 -18.75 40.25 9.87
N ARG A 600 -18.39 39.35 10.79
CA ARG A 600 -17.04 38.80 10.93
C ARG A 600 -16.57 38.09 9.65
N PHE A 601 -17.42 37.29 9.01
CA PHE A 601 -17.08 36.65 7.73
C PHE A 601 -16.71 37.69 6.67
N ASN A 602 -17.48 38.77 6.56
CA ASN A 602 -17.17 39.82 5.60
C ASN A 602 -15.84 40.49 5.93
N GLU A 603 -15.58 40.87 7.17
CA GLU A 603 -14.29 41.46 7.55
C GLU A 603 -13.10 40.57 7.17
N GLU A 604 -13.19 39.28 7.49
CA GLU A 604 -12.10 38.33 7.30
C GLU A 604 -11.84 38.01 5.82
N VAL A 605 -12.90 37.84 5.01
CA VAL A 605 -12.76 37.49 3.60
C VAL A 605 -12.15 38.62 2.76
N HIS A 606 -12.28 39.89 3.15
CA HIS A 606 -11.61 41.01 2.46
C HIS A 606 -10.08 40.93 2.54
N ASN A 607 -9.53 40.16 3.49
CA ASN A 607 -8.09 39.91 3.61
C ASN A 607 -7.62 38.70 2.77
N ILE A 608 -8.49 38.15 1.91
CA ILE A 608 -8.20 37.05 1.02
C ILE A 608 -8.43 37.51 -0.41
N ASP A 609 -7.45 37.29 -1.28
CA ASP A 609 -7.50 37.75 -2.67
C ASP A 609 -7.77 36.62 -3.69
N GLY A 610 -8.05 37.03 -4.93
CA GLY A 610 -8.04 36.14 -6.10
C GLY A 610 -9.24 35.20 -6.21
N PRO A 611 -9.07 33.97 -6.74
CA PRO A 611 -10.18 33.03 -6.93
C PRO A 611 -10.72 32.46 -5.61
N ASP A 612 -9.90 32.41 -4.56
CA ASP A 612 -10.26 31.88 -3.24
C ASP A 612 -11.26 32.80 -2.51
N HIS A 613 -11.12 34.13 -2.66
CA HIS A 613 -12.11 35.13 -2.22
C HIS A 613 -13.52 34.83 -2.74
N ASP A 614 -13.65 34.69 -4.06
CA ASP A 614 -14.93 34.44 -4.71
C ASP A 614 -15.49 33.06 -4.36
N PHE A 615 -14.62 32.07 -4.19
CA PHE A 615 -15.02 30.75 -3.71
C PHE A 615 -15.63 30.82 -2.31
N LEU A 616 -14.99 31.53 -1.37
CA LEU A 616 -15.47 31.65 0.01
C LEU A 616 -16.83 32.35 0.06
N TYR A 617 -17.02 33.43 -0.71
CA TYR A 617 -18.34 34.06 -0.85
C TYR A 617 -19.38 33.11 -1.46
N GLY A 618 -19.02 32.35 -2.49
CA GLY A 618 -19.88 31.33 -3.08
C GLY A 618 -20.30 30.26 -2.07
N PHE A 619 -19.35 29.76 -1.29
CA PHE A 619 -19.59 28.80 -0.21
C PHE A 619 -20.51 29.38 0.87
N TYR A 620 -20.24 30.62 1.32
CA TYR A 620 -21.05 31.35 2.30
C TYR A 620 -22.51 31.50 1.84
N TYR A 621 -22.73 32.02 0.63
CA TYR A 621 -24.08 32.23 0.11
C TYR A 621 -24.86 30.92 0.00
N ARG A 622 -24.20 29.81 -0.35
CA ARG A 622 -24.84 28.49 -0.33
C ARG A 622 -25.27 28.09 1.09
N GLN A 623 -24.43 28.31 2.10
CA GLN A 623 -24.78 27.94 3.47
C GLN A 623 -26.03 28.67 3.98
N ILE A 624 -26.24 29.93 3.57
CA ILE A 624 -27.40 30.74 3.96
C ILE A 624 -28.58 30.68 2.96
N GLY A 625 -28.52 29.79 1.96
CA GLY A 625 -29.63 29.56 1.03
C GLY A 625 -29.80 30.60 -0.09
N LYS A 626 -28.80 31.46 -0.33
CA LYS A 626 -28.76 32.45 -1.43
C LYS A 626 -28.11 31.88 -2.68
N TYR A 627 -28.80 30.95 -3.35
CA TYR A 627 -28.18 30.11 -4.38
C TYR A 627 -27.83 30.83 -5.68
N ASP A 628 -28.65 31.80 -6.09
CA ASP A 628 -28.37 32.74 -7.17
C ASP A 628 -26.99 33.43 -7.01
N LYS A 629 -26.77 34.07 -5.85
CA LYS A 629 -25.51 34.75 -5.52
C LYS A 629 -24.36 33.79 -5.34
N ALA A 630 -24.62 32.61 -4.78
CA ALA A 630 -23.62 31.55 -4.66
C ALA A 630 -23.11 31.13 -6.04
N LEU A 631 -24.02 30.93 -7.01
CA LEU A 631 -23.68 30.53 -8.37
C LEU A 631 -22.88 31.62 -9.09
N GLU A 632 -23.29 32.89 -8.96
CA GLU A 632 -22.58 34.05 -9.51
C GLU A 632 -21.11 34.09 -9.04
N ARG A 633 -20.90 34.01 -7.72
CA ARG A 633 -19.57 34.05 -7.11
C ARG A 633 -18.72 32.83 -7.48
N LEU A 634 -19.31 31.63 -7.49
CA LEU A 634 -18.59 30.42 -7.92
C LEU A 634 -18.19 30.46 -9.40
N ASN A 635 -19.04 31.03 -10.26
CA ASN A 635 -18.68 31.26 -11.66
C ASN A 635 -17.52 32.26 -11.79
N SER A 636 -17.55 33.37 -11.04
CA SER A 636 -16.42 34.32 -10.98
C SER A 636 -15.11 33.65 -10.55
N SER A 637 -15.17 32.81 -9.50
CA SER A 637 -14.02 32.03 -9.04
C SER A 637 -13.48 31.08 -10.12
N LEU A 638 -14.36 30.42 -10.88
CA LEU A 638 -13.99 29.51 -11.96
C LEU A 638 -13.48 30.24 -13.22
N ILE A 639 -13.90 31.48 -13.47
CA ILE A 639 -13.31 32.32 -14.53
C ILE A 639 -11.86 32.65 -14.18
N LYS A 640 -11.59 33.03 -12.93
CA LYS A 640 -10.24 33.32 -12.44
C LYS A 640 -9.35 32.07 -12.35
N ARG A 641 -9.93 30.91 -12.04
CA ARG A 641 -9.23 29.61 -11.95
C ARG A 641 -10.10 28.47 -12.47
N SER A 642 -10.00 28.19 -13.77
CA SER A 642 -10.82 27.19 -14.47
C SER A 642 -10.68 25.76 -13.93
N ASN A 643 -9.51 25.40 -13.40
CA ASN A 643 -9.23 24.10 -12.81
C ASN A 643 -9.46 24.02 -11.29
N PHE A 644 -10.26 24.93 -10.72
CA PHE A 644 -10.52 24.96 -9.28
C PHE A 644 -11.53 23.88 -8.84
N SER A 645 -11.03 22.71 -8.43
CA SER A 645 -11.85 21.55 -8.06
C SER A 645 -12.84 21.83 -6.93
N LYS A 646 -12.45 22.59 -5.89
CA LYS A 646 -13.33 22.99 -4.78
C LYS A 646 -14.55 23.79 -5.29
N ALA A 647 -14.32 24.77 -6.16
CA ALA A 647 -15.38 25.60 -6.73
C ALA A 647 -16.31 24.79 -7.67
N LYS A 648 -15.76 23.89 -8.49
CA LYS A 648 -16.56 22.97 -9.33
C LYS A 648 -17.47 22.07 -8.48
N ARG A 649 -16.95 21.50 -7.40
CA ARG A 649 -17.71 20.68 -6.46
C ARG A 649 -18.85 21.47 -5.82
N GLU A 650 -18.53 22.68 -5.35
CA GLU A 650 -19.52 23.52 -4.68
C GLU A 650 -20.61 23.99 -5.64
N LYS A 651 -20.26 24.31 -6.90
CA LYS A 651 -21.22 24.69 -7.95
C LYS A 651 -22.25 23.58 -8.20
N VAL A 652 -21.82 22.32 -8.26
CA VAL A 652 -22.75 21.18 -8.39
C VAL A 652 -23.75 21.15 -7.23
N GLN A 653 -23.28 21.37 -6.00
CA GLN A 653 -24.15 21.36 -4.81
C GLN A 653 -25.16 22.52 -4.82
N VAL A 654 -24.77 23.69 -5.33
CA VAL A 654 -25.68 24.84 -5.50
C VAL A 654 -26.77 24.53 -6.53
N LEU A 655 -26.38 23.96 -7.69
CA LEU A 655 -27.33 23.60 -8.74
C LEU A 655 -28.32 22.51 -8.28
N ILE A 656 -27.82 21.46 -7.61
CA ILE A 656 -28.67 20.42 -7.00
C ILE A 656 -29.64 21.03 -5.98
N ALA A 657 -29.18 21.95 -5.13
CA ALA A 657 -30.04 22.61 -4.14
C ALA A 657 -31.14 23.47 -4.78
N MET A 658 -30.89 24.07 -5.95
CA MET A 658 -31.90 24.75 -6.75
C MET A 658 -32.81 23.82 -7.55
N GLN A 659 -32.67 22.50 -7.41
CA GLN A 659 -33.35 21.49 -8.23
C GLN A 659 -32.98 21.57 -9.72
N ASP A 660 -31.85 22.20 -10.05
CA ASP A 660 -31.36 22.40 -11.42
C ASP A 660 -30.44 21.25 -11.87
N PHE A 661 -31.01 20.04 -11.90
CA PHE A 661 -30.29 18.80 -12.24
C PHE A 661 -29.66 18.80 -13.64
N PRO A 662 -30.32 19.29 -14.71
CA PRO A 662 -29.73 19.26 -16.04
C PRO A 662 -28.45 20.10 -16.15
N SER A 663 -28.41 21.27 -15.51
CA SER A 663 -27.19 22.10 -15.46
C SER A 663 -26.09 21.48 -14.61
N ALA A 664 -26.46 20.65 -13.62
CA ALA A 664 -25.53 20.00 -12.71
C ALA A 664 -24.92 18.71 -13.29
N LEU A 665 -25.63 18.01 -14.18
CA LEU A 665 -25.34 16.64 -14.60
C LEU A 665 -23.91 16.46 -15.12
N GLU A 666 -23.50 17.22 -16.13
CA GLU A 666 -22.18 17.08 -16.74
C GLU A 666 -21.06 17.42 -15.74
N LEU A 667 -21.24 18.46 -14.93
CA LEU A 667 -20.24 18.83 -13.93
C LEU A 667 -20.18 17.80 -12.78
N ALA A 668 -21.30 17.18 -12.41
CA ALA A 668 -21.36 16.10 -11.44
C ALA A 668 -20.69 14.82 -11.98
N ARG A 669 -20.94 14.47 -13.24
CA ARG A 669 -20.26 13.38 -13.96
C ARG A 669 -18.76 13.58 -13.98
N LEU A 670 -18.28 14.76 -14.39
CA LEU A 670 -16.86 15.10 -14.40
C LEU A 670 -16.22 15.04 -13.01
N ASN A 671 -16.92 15.50 -11.97
CA ASN A 671 -16.42 15.40 -10.59
C ASN A 671 -16.32 13.94 -10.12
N TYR A 672 -17.33 13.12 -10.42
CA TYR A 672 -17.29 11.69 -10.15
C TYR A 672 -16.17 10.99 -10.91
N GLU A 673 -16.02 11.24 -12.22
CA GLU A 673 -14.98 10.62 -13.04
C GLU A 673 -13.56 10.96 -12.57
N ASN A 674 -13.35 12.18 -12.06
CA ASN A 674 -12.08 12.59 -11.49
C ASN A 674 -11.78 11.98 -10.13
N TYR A 675 -12.82 11.66 -9.34
CA TYR A 675 -12.70 11.20 -7.95
C TYR A 675 -13.81 10.18 -7.61
N LYS A 676 -13.78 9.01 -8.24
CA LYS A 676 -14.87 8.01 -8.16
C LYS A 676 -15.16 7.47 -6.77
N ASN A 677 -14.18 7.52 -5.88
CA ASN A 677 -14.27 6.95 -4.53
C ASN A 677 -14.73 7.97 -3.48
N ASN A 678 -15.13 9.18 -3.91
CA ASN A 678 -15.66 10.19 -3.02
C ASN A 678 -17.19 10.02 -2.90
N PRO A 679 -17.73 9.69 -1.71
CA PRO A 679 -19.16 9.41 -1.54
C PRO A 679 -20.03 10.61 -1.94
N TYR A 680 -19.55 11.84 -1.73
CA TYR A 680 -20.28 13.05 -2.13
C TYR A 680 -20.36 13.25 -3.65
N HIS A 681 -19.35 12.79 -4.40
CA HIS A 681 -19.39 12.87 -5.87
C HIS A 681 -20.27 11.78 -6.46
N ILE A 682 -20.23 10.57 -5.90
CA ILE A 682 -21.16 9.49 -6.25
C ILE A 682 -22.60 9.96 -6.03
N GLN A 683 -22.91 10.46 -4.83
CA GLN A 683 -24.25 10.93 -4.48
C GLN A 683 -24.73 12.07 -5.40
N ALA A 684 -23.87 13.05 -5.67
CA ALA A 684 -24.23 14.18 -6.54
C ALA A 684 -24.50 13.72 -7.98
N TYR A 685 -23.66 12.86 -8.54
CA TYR A 685 -23.86 12.32 -9.89
C TYR A 685 -25.09 11.44 -9.97
N PHE A 686 -25.29 10.54 -9.01
CA PHE A 686 -26.49 9.70 -8.90
C PHE A 686 -27.77 10.55 -8.88
N THR A 687 -27.80 11.60 -8.04
CA THR A 687 -28.97 12.48 -7.88
C THR A 687 -29.31 13.21 -9.17
N CYS A 688 -28.31 13.64 -9.94
CA CYS A 688 -28.55 14.28 -11.24
C CYS A 688 -29.00 13.27 -12.29
N LEU A 689 -28.34 12.11 -12.34
CA LEU A 689 -28.56 11.08 -13.35
C LEU A 689 -29.95 10.43 -13.23
N ILE A 690 -30.42 10.17 -12.00
CA ILE A 690 -31.73 9.54 -11.79
C ILE A 690 -32.88 10.39 -12.34
N LYS A 691 -32.72 11.71 -12.28
CA LYS A 691 -33.68 12.72 -12.77
C LYS A 691 -33.44 13.17 -14.22
N SER A 692 -32.56 12.46 -14.95
CA SER A 692 -32.24 12.73 -16.36
C SER A 692 -32.85 11.68 -17.30
N ASP A 693 -32.87 12.00 -18.59
CA ASP A 693 -33.32 11.10 -19.67
C ASP A 693 -32.14 10.36 -20.34
N GLU A 694 -31.00 10.25 -19.66
CA GLU A 694 -29.80 9.62 -20.19
C GLU A 694 -30.01 8.13 -20.57
N PRO A 695 -29.62 7.71 -21.79
CA PRO A 695 -29.65 6.30 -22.16
C PRO A 695 -28.67 5.50 -21.29
N ASN A 696 -29.09 4.31 -20.85
CA ASN A 696 -28.34 3.42 -19.94
C ASN A 696 -28.22 3.88 -18.48
N LYS A 697 -28.99 4.87 -18.02
CA LYS A 697 -28.94 5.33 -16.62
C LYS A 697 -29.08 4.22 -15.59
N ASN A 698 -29.93 3.21 -15.83
CA ASN A 698 -30.15 2.10 -14.89
C ASN A 698 -28.86 1.37 -14.52
N LYS A 699 -28.03 1.04 -15.53
CA LYS A 699 -26.75 0.36 -15.33
C LYS A 699 -25.79 1.23 -14.54
N ILE A 700 -25.68 2.51 -14.91
CA ILE A 700 -24.77 3.46 -14.26
C ILE A 700 -25.20 3.71 -12.80
N LEU A 701 -26.50 3.80 -12.51
CA LEU A 701 -27.02 3.98 -11.15
C LEU A 701 -26.67 2.78 -10.25
N LEU A 702 -26.76 1.54 -10.75
CA LEU A 702 -26.32 0.35 -10.04
C LEU A 702 -24.81 0.38 -9.77
N GLU A 703 -24.00 0.72 -10.78
CA GLU A 703 -22.54 0.86 -10.63
C GLU A 703 -22.18 1.92 -9.56
N LEU A 704 -22.94 3.01 -9.46
CA LEU A 704 -22.77 4.04 -8.44
C LEU A 704 -23.14 3.53 -7.03
N ILE A 705 -24.19 2.73 -6.90
CA ILE A 705 -24.57 2.10 -5.62
C ILE A 705 -23.49 1.11 -5.18
N ASP A 706 -22.99 0.28 -6.08
CA ASP A 706 -21.91 -0.67 -5.77
C ASP A 706 -20.62 0.06 -5.41
N SER A 707 -20.29 1.13 -6.14
CA SER A 707 -19.17 2.00 -5.81
C SER A 707 -19.31 2.61 -4.41
N MET A 708 -20.53 3.02 -4.01
CA MET A 708 -20.79 3.54 -2.67
C MET A 708 -20.58 2.47 -1.59
N LYS A 709 -21.12 1.25 -1.79
CA LYS A 709 -20.98 0.12 -0.86
C LYS A 709 -19.52 -0.26 -0.59
N LEU A 710 -18.67 -0.15 -1.61
CA LEU A 710 -17.27 -0.53 -1.53
C LEU A 710 -16.41 0.42 -0.66
N ILE A 711 -16.90 1.63 -0.35
CA ILE A 711 -16.16 2.65 0.41
C ILE A 711 -16.06 2.30 1.92
N LYS A 712 -17.05 1.57 2.47
CA LYS A 712 -17.06 1.05 3.85
C LYS A 712 -16.65 2.05 4.94
N ASN A 713 -17.18 3.27 4.89
CA ASN A 713 -17.10 4.25 5.98
C ASN A 713 -18.50 4.73 6.40
N LYS A 714 -18.61 5.38 7.57
CA LYS A 714 -19.89 5.87 8.13
C LYS A 714 -20.71 6.72 7.15
N VAL A 715 -20.04 7.51 6.32
CA VAL A 715 -20.72 8.34 5.31
C VAL A 715 -21.33 7.44 4.24
N SER A 716 -20.59 6.47 3.70
CA SER A 716 -21.12 5.53 2.71
C SER A 716 -22.18 4.58 3.28
N GLU A 717 -22.08 4.17 4.54
CA GLU A 717 -23.08 3.34 5.22
C GLU A 717 -24.44 4.05 5.29
N GLU A 718 -24.45 5.36 5.56
CA GLU A 718 -25.68 6.17 5.55
C GLU A 718 -26.13 6.59 4.14
N MET A 719 -25.20 6.87 3.22
CA MET A 719 -25.54 7.29 1.85
C MET A 719 -26.08 6.14 0.99
N THR A 720 -25.60 4.91 1.18
CA THR A 720 -25.99 3.73 0.38
C THR A 720 -27.50 3.47 0.39
N PRO A 721 -28.16 3.34 1.56
CA PRO A 721 -29.60 3.09 1.61
C PRO A 721 -30.41 4.22 0.97
N ARG A 722 -29.94 5.47 1.01
CA ARG A 722 -30.56 6.60 0.30
C ARG A 722 -30.50 6.47 -1.23
N LEU A 723 -29.41 5.92 -1.76
CA LEU A 723 -29.30 5.67 -3.21
C LEU A 723 -30.18 4.49 -3.62
N GLN A 724 -30.20 3.42 -2.81
CA GLN A 724 -31.06 2.26 -3.05
C GLN A 724 -32.54 2.63 -3.02
N ALA A 725 -32.98 3.40 -2.03
CA ALA A 725 -34.36 3.87 -1.93
C ALA A 725 -34.81 4.64 -3.17
N GLN A 726 -33.98 5.56 -3.66
CA GLN A 726 -34.25 6.30 -4.89
C GLN A 726 -34.26 5.38 -6.12
N TYR A 727 -33.35 4.40 -6.20
CA TYR A 727 -33.34 3.45 -7.31
C TYR A 727 -34.61 2.59 -7.33
N PHE A 728 -35.00 2.01 -6.19
CA PHE A 728 -36.23 1.22 -6.06
C PHE A 728 -37.46 2.04 -6.42
N ALA A 729 -37.56 3.27 -5.90
CA ALA A 729 -38.67 4.14 -6.20
C ALA A 729 -38.69 4.54 -7.68
N PHE A 730 -37.65 5.19 -8.20
CA PHE A 730 -37.69 5.88 -9.51
C PHE A 730 -37.39 4.98 -10.71
N ILE A 731 -36.66 3.88 -10.53
CA ILE A 731 -36.34 2.91 -11.59
C ILE A 731 -37.13 1.61 -11.43
N GLY A 732 -37.13 1.03 -10.22
CA GLY A 732 -37.80 -0.24 -9.93
C GLY A 732 -39.33 -0.14 -9.83
N ASN A 733 -39.85 1.06 -9.55
CA ASN A 733 -41.25 1.31 -9.24
C ASN A 733 -41.79 0.47 -8.06
N ASP A 734 -40.91 0.22 -7.08
CA ASP A 734 -41.18 -0.57 -5.88
C ASP A 734 -41.27 0.36 -4.66
N TYR A 735 -42.47 0.50 -4.10
CA TYR A 735 -42.74 1.38 -2.96
C TYR A 735 -42.19 0.82 -1.65
N ASP A 736 -42.46 -0.46 -1.38
CA ASP A 736 -42.14 -1.09 -0.09
C ASP A 736 -40.63 -1.15 0.12
N SER A 737 -39.88 -1.63 -0.88
CA SER A 737 -38.41 -1.67 -0.83
C SER A 737 -37.79 -0.27 -0.73
N ALA A 738 -38.42 0.73 -1.34
CA ALA A 738 -37.95 2.11 -1.27
C ALA A 738 -38.15 2.73 0.13
N ILE A 739 -39.30 2.46 0.76
CA ILE A 739 -39.60 2.93 2.12
C ILE A 739 -38.73 2.22 3.15
N GLU A 740 -38.57 0.90 3.04
CA GLU A 740 -37.67 0.12 3.91
C GLU A 740 -36.24 0.69 3.88
N SER A 741 -35.70 0.88 2.68
CA SER A 741 -34.34 1.42 2.49
C SER A 741 -34.20 2.86 3.01
N ILE A 742 -35.20 3.74 2.81
CA ILE A 742 -35.06 5.13 3.29
C ILE A 742 -35.24 5.23 4.80
N ASP A 743 -36.05 4.37 5.41
CA ASP A 743 -36.21 4.31 6.87
C ASP A 743 -34.97 3.73 7.56
N GLU A 744 -34.28 2.78 6.93
CA GLU A 744 -32.93 2.37 7.35
C GLU A 744 -31.98 3.57 7.38
N ALA A 745 -31.94 4.38 6.32
CA ALA A 745 -31.08 5.57 6.26
C ALA A 745 -31.42 6.59 7.38
N ILE A 746 -32.71 6.81 7.64
CA ILE A 746 -33.18 7.70 8.73
C ILE A 746 -32.78 7.14 10.09
N HIS A 747 -32.87 5.82 10.29
CA HIS A 747 -32.45 5.16 11.53
C HIS A 747 -30.94 5.27 11.77
N ILE A 748 -30.12 5.11 10.72
CA ILE A 748 -28.66 5.24 10.80
C ILE A 748 -28.26 6.66 11.22
N ASN A 749 -28.94 7.70 10.70
CA ASN A 749 -28.64 9.08 11.08
C ASN A 749 -29.89 10.00 11.15
N PRO A 750 -30.59 10.03 12.29
CA PRO A 750 -31.86 10.76 12.44
C PRO A 750 -31.77 12.29 12.30
N ASP A 751 -30.58 12.84 12.55
CA ASP A 751 -30.33 14.29 12.54
C ASP A 751 -30.21 14.83 11.11
N ILE A 752 -29.88 13.99 10.13
CA ILE A 752 -29.68 14.37 8.74
C ILE A 752 -31.01 14.34 7.97
N GLN A 753 -31.54 15.54 7.66
CA GLN A 753 -32.85 15.69 7.01
C GLN A 753 -32.86 15.34 5.50
N TYR A 754 -31.70 15.05 4.88
CA TYR A 754 -31.65 14.70 3.47
C TYR A 754 -32.37 13.37 3.16
N ALA A 755 -32.37 12.41 4.08
CA ALA A 755 -33.15 11.18 3.93
C ALA A 755 -34.66 11.48 3.97
N THR A 756 -35.09 12.39 4.85
CA THR A 756 -36.49 12.87 4.91
C THR A 756 -36.95 13.52 3.60
N PHE A 757 -36.09 14.32 2.95
CA PHE A 757 -36.42 14.92 1.64
C PHE A 757 -36.58 13.86 0.54
N ILE A 758 -35.75 12.81 0.56
CA ILE A 758 -35.90 11.68 -0.36
C ILE A 758 -37.19 10.91 -0.07
N LYS A 759 -37.52 10.68 1.20
CA LYS A 759 -38.79 10.04 1.59
C LYS A 759 -40.00 10.83 1.07
N PHE A 760 -39.93 12.16 1.07
CA PHE A 760 -40.94 13.01 0.44
C PHE A 760 -41.01 12.81 -1.08
N ASP A 761 -39.87 12.83 -1.78
CA ASP A 761 -39.80 12.59 -3.23
C ASP A 761 -40.38 11.19 -3.59
N ILE A 762 -40.18 10.17 -2.74
CA ILE A 762 -40.77 8.83 -2.91
C ILE A 762 -42.30 8.89 -2.72
N ALA A 763 -42.78 9.46 -1.62
CA ALA A 763 -44.22 9.60 -1.36
C ALA A 763 -44.93 10.37 -2.48
N GLU A 764 -44.30 11.43 -3.00
CA GLU A 764 -44.81 12.21 -4.12
C GLU A 764 -44.92 11.39 -5.41
N LYS A 765 -43.92 10.54 -5.71
CA LYS A 765 -43.95 9.65 -6.88
C LYS A 765 -45.13 8.68 -6.82
N PHE A 766 -45.40 8.09 -5.65
CA PHE A 766 -46.43 7.06 -5.49
C PHE A 766 -47.81 7.62 -5.09
N GLY A 767 -47.93 8.94 -4.89
CA GLY A 767 -49.19 9.59 -4.54
C GLY A 767 -49.61 9.40 -3.08
N ASP A 768 -48.68 9.11 -2.17
CA ASP A 768 -48.95 9.00 -0.74
C ASP A 768 -49.05 10.40 -0.09
N ILE A 769 -50.24 11.00 -0.23
CA ILE A 769 -50.53 12.37 0.23
C ILE A 769 -50.40 12.48 1.76
N GLU A 770 -50.77 11.44 2.51
CA GLU A 770 -50.71 11.47 3.98
C GLU A 770 -49.26 11.48 4.48
N MET A 771 -48.38 10.69 3.84
CA MET A 771 -46.94 10.75 4.12
C MET A 771 -46.36 12.12 3.76
N MET A 772 -46.75 12.71 2.61
CA MET A 772 -46.31 14.06 2.23
C MET A 772 -46.71 15.11 3.28
N LYS A 773 -47.97 15.09 3.76
CA LYS A 773 -48.45 15.99 4.82
C LYS A 773 -47.70 15.80 6.13
N SER A 774 -47.49 14.54 6.54
CA SER A 774 -46.75 14.19 7.75
C SER A 774 -45.31 14.71 7.73
N ILE A 775 -44.64 14.61 6.58
CA ILE A 775 -43.30 15.16 6.41
C ILE A 775 -43.32 16.69 6.48
N ILE A 776 -44.24 17.34 5.77
CA ILE A 776 -44.33 18.81 5.75
C ILE A 776 -44.62 19.36 7.16
N SER A 777 -45.52 18.76 7.93
CA SER A 777 -45.87 19.23 9.28
C SER A 777 -44.66 19.24 10.23
N ARG A 778 -43.70 18.30 10.07
CA ARG A 778 -42.42 18.29 10.81
C ARG A 778 -41.58 19.54 10.58
N PHE A 779 -41.71 20.18 9.42
CA PHE A 779 -41.02 21.43 9.06
C PHE A 779 -41.87 22.68 9.33
N GLU A 780 -43.15 22.60 9.69
CA GLU A 780 -44.00 23.79 9.83
C GLU A 780 -43.79 24.57 11.13
N ASN A 781 -43.42 23.88 12.22
CA ASN A 781 -43.34 24.43 13.57
C ASN A 781 -41.96 24.26 14.24
N SER A 782 -40.89 24.09 13.46
CA SER A 782 -39.55 23.80 13.97
C SER A 782 -38.48 24.73 13.39
N ASP A 783 -37.33 24.84 14.07
CA ASP A 783 -36.11 25.49 13.56
C ASP A 783 -35.67 24.95 12.18
N LEU A 784 -36.15 23.76 11.81
CA LEU A 784 -35.92 23.16 10.50
C LEU A 784 -36.55 23.98 9.37
N LYS A 785 -37.67 24.68 9.60
CA LYS A 785 -38.29 25.54 8.58
C LYS A 785 -37.33 26.61 8.11
N SER A 786 -36.71 27.31 9.06
CA SER A 786 -35.75 28.38 8.79
C SER A 786 -34.50 27.82 8.10
N LYS A 787 -33.97 26.70 8.63
CA LYS A 787 -32.74 26.05 8.12
C LYS A 787 -32.88 25.44 6.72
N TYR A 788 -34.08 25.01 6.34
CA TYR A 788 -34.38 24.33 5.08
C TYR A 788 -35.52 25.00 4.32
N TYR A 789 -35.65 26.33 4.44
CA TYR A 789 -36.77 27.11 3.91
C TYR A 789 -37.04 26.83 2.42
N ASN A 790 -36.02 26.87 1.58
CA ASN A 790 -36.16 26.61 0.14
C ASN A 790 -36.72 25.20 -0.14
N ASN A 791 -36.26 24.18 0.61
CA ASN A 791 -36.77 22.81 0.46
C ASN A 791 -38.21 22.69 0.94
N TYR A 792 -38.56 23.37 2.03
CA TYR A 792 -39.95 23.42 2.54
C TYR A 792 -40.88 24.03 1.50
N ILE A 793 -40.53 25.18 0.92
CA ILE A 793 -41.35 25.82 -0.11
C ILE A 793 -41.50 24.92 -1.34
N TYR A 794 -40.42 24.27 -1.78
CA TYR A 794 -40.47 23.28 -2.86
C TYR A 794 -41.43 22.12 -2.56
N MET A 795 -41.30 21.48 -1.39
CA MET A 795 -42.16 20.36 -0.99
C MET A 795 -43.62 20.79 -0.88
N ASN A 796 -43.88 21.96 -0.26
CA ASN A 796 -45.23 22.45 -0.08
C ASN A 796 -45.89 22.84 -1.42
N SER A 797 -45.11 23.39 -2.36
CA SER A 797 -45.61 23.66 -3.73
C SER A 797 -46.04 22.36 -4.41
N LEU A 798 -45.29 21.27 -4.24
CA LEU A 798 -45.66 19.95 -4.77
C LEU A 798 -46.93 19.39 -4.11
N LEU A 799 -47.08 19.56 -2.79
CA LEU A 799 -48.29 19.13 -2.08
C LEU A 799 -49.53 19.91 -2.54
N ILE A 800 -49.43 21.25 -2.66
CA ILE A 800 -50.51 22.12 -3.16
C ILE A 800 -50.94 21.66 -4.56
N SER A 801 -50.00 21.33 -5.43
CA SER A 801 -50.31 20.87 -6.80
C SER A 801 -51.13 19.57 -6.83
N LYS A 802 -51.02 18.73 -5.79
CA LYS A 802 -51.73 17.44 -5.68
C LYS A 802 -53.08 17.55 -4.97
N ILE A 803 -53.26 18.51 -4.06
CA ILE A 803 -54.47 18.66 -3.24
C ILE A 803 -55.42 19.74 -3.78
N GLN A 804 -54.89 20.80 -4.37
CA GLN A 804 -55.65 21.96 -4.82
C GLN A 804 -55.54 22.12 -6.34
N SER A 805 -54.66 23.00 -6.82
CA SER A 805 -54.45 23.26 -8.24
C SER A 805 -52.98 23.55 -8.56
N ILE A 806 -52.59 23.29 -9.82
CA ILE A 806 -51.26 23.62 -10.34
C ILE A 806 -51.02 25.13 -10.32
N GLU A 807 -52.03 25.94 -10.62
CA GLU A 807 -51.91 27.40 -10.64
C GLU A 807 -51.67 27.99 -9.25
N GLU A 808 -52.32 27.47 -8.21
CA GLU A 808 -52.03 27.86 -6.83
C GLU A 808 -50.63 27.43 -6.39
N ALA A 809 -50.18 26.24 -6.80
CA ALA A 809 -48.81 25.79 -6.53
C ALA A 809 -47.76 26.69 -7.19
N LYS A 810 -47.97 27.07 -8.46
CA LYS A 810 -47.09 28.01 -9.19
C LYS A 810 -47.04 29.37 -8.51
N LYS A 811 -48.21 29.90 -8.12
CA LYS A 811 -48.31 31.18 -7.40
C LYS A 811 -47.56 31.11 -6.07
N TYR A 812 -47.82 30.08 -5.26
CA TYR A 812 -47.15 29.89 -3.97
C TYR A 812 -45.63 29.80 -4.12
N PHE A 813 -45.13 29.05 -5.10
CA PHE A 813 -43.69 28.95 -5.34
C PHE A 813 -43.07 30.30 -5.73
N LYS A 814 -43.69 31.05 -6.65
CA LYS A 814 -43.20 32.37 -7.09
C LYS A 814 -43.19 33.39 -5.96
N ASP A 815 -44.22 33.38 -5.13
CA ASP A 815 -44.36 34.33 -4.02
C ASP A 815 -43.36 34.07 -2.89
N ASN A 816 -42.88 32.83 -2.73
CA ASN A 816 -42.04 32.44 -1.59
C ASN A 816 -40.57 32.08 -1.95
N ILE A 817 -40.24 31.79 -3.22
CA ILE A 817 -38.85 31.56 -3.66
C ILE A 817 -38.24 32.80 -4.29
N SER A 818 -37.27 33.39 -3.59
CA SER A 818 -36.52 34.57 -4.04
C SER A 818 -35.10 34.26 -4.54
N ASN A 819 -34.44 33.23 -3.99
CA ASN A 819 -32.99 33.02 -4.13
C ASN A 819 -32.59 32.00 -5.21
N TYR A 820 -33.47 31.72 -6.18
CA TYR A 820 -33.21 30.82 -7.30
C TYR A 820 -32.94 31.66 -8.55
N THR A 821 -32.13 31.13 -9.48
CA THR A 821 -32.01 31.73 -10.81
C THR A 821 -33.32 31.62 -11.57
N GLU A 822 -33.60 32.55 -12.49
CA GLU A 822 -34.82 32.51 -13.31
C GLU A 822 -34.92 31.20 -14.11
N GLN A 823 -33.80 30.71 -14.64
CA GLN A 823 -33.74 29.41 -15.31
C GLN A 823 -34.15 28.24 -14.41
N ALA A 824 -33.72 28.24 -13.13
CA ALA A 824 -34.10 27.19 -12.19
C ALA A 824 -35.59 27.29 -11.80
N LYS A 825 -36.12 28.51 -11.64
CA LYS A 825 -37.55 28.74 -11.41
C LYS A 825 -38.39 28.23 -12.57
N GLU A 826 -38.05 28.60 -13.80
CA GLU A 826 -38.75 28.14 -15.01
C GLU A 826 -38.75 26.61 -15.13
N ARG A 827 -37.60 25.96 -14.87
CA ARG A 827 -37.49 24.49 -14.89
C ARG A 827 -38.41 23.83 -13.86
N PHE A 828 -38.51 24.38 -12.65
CA PHE A 828 -39.44 23.84 -11.65
C PHE A 828 -40.90 24.06 -12.04
N LEU A 829 -41.25 25.24 -12.56
CA LEU A 829 -42.61 25.54 -13.01
C LEU A 829 -43.04 24.61 -14.15
N ASN A 830 -42.17 24.39 -15.15
CA ASN A 830 -42.44 23.44 -16.23
C ASN A 830 -42.59 22.00 -15.72
N ARG A 831 -41.88 21.63 -14.64
CA ARG A 831 -42.04 20.32 -14.01
C ARG A 831 -43.40 20.15 -13.34
N LEU A 832 -44.00 21.23 -12.80
CA LEU A 832 -45.38 21.18 -12.30
C LEU A 832 -46.38 20.93 -13.45
N ASP A 833 -46.10 21.47 -14.64
CA ASP A 833 -46.97 21.34 -15.83
C ASP A 833 -46.88 19.97 -16.50
N ASN A 834 -45.66 19.44 -16.68
CA ASN A 834 -45.40 18.17 -17.36
C ASN A 834 -45.81 16.92 -16.55
N ARG A 835 -46.53 17.09 -15.44
CA ARG A 835 -47.00 16.00 -14.55
C ARG A 835 -48.47 15.62 -14.80
N THR A 836 -49.02 16.02 -15.94
CA THR A 836 -50.31 15.51 -16.46
C THR A 836 -50.10 14.14 -17.11
N ILE A 837 -50.40 13.08 -16.36
CA ILE A 837 -51.18 11.87 -16.70
C ILE A 837 -51.27 11.01 -15.44
#